data_AF-A0AAD6HEA9-F1
#
_entry.id   AF-A0AAD6HEA9-F1
#
_cell.length_a   1.000
_cell.length_b   1.000
_cell.length_c   1.000
_cell.angle_alpha   90.00
_cell.angle_beta   90.00
_cell.angle_gamma   90.00
#
_symmetry.space_group_name_H-M   'P 1'
#
loop_
_entity.id
_entity.type
_entity.pdbx_description
1 polymer ?
#
loop_
_entity_poly.entity_id
_entity_poly.type
_entity_poly.pdbx_seq_one_letter_code
_entity_poly.pdbx_strand_id
1 'polypeptide(L)'
;MDLSSYAGQKRKVTDMSSDEEDERPTLGFRGFKRAASRSVSPPTMGGLGSASRNSWNNMASTTPAARGGGGGAARSGGGKGGGGSSFAARMMAKMGYKEGQGLGSTGQGIVNPIEAQSRPQGAGLGAVREKTKQARDEEKEQPLAEDSSDEERQRQRKKKEERKTASRSGTGTPVSRPKPKYRTAREIEADMEGLEVPNVLKSLVDATGKEQRILTSTAGLMTSQQFVTQEEGEALKIARRARNDLEAFAEEWKGLTERKKFIEIEEAQVVDELDAYQGKVNHLTGLIAAIEELDIFEHDESIYSKFDEMTTKLESMESQYRDVADEYKISETAVAALHPLFRKAMEEWEPLQNPTFLVSNLTRLQPILARKSEDHGEVQQRSSTSPYETMIYTLWLPRVRSALLNDWDVYDPSAATSLIVAWKTIIPPFVFANILDQLVVPKLSGALKEWKPRTSRRHPSSQQDGRFPWWLFQWLQYLDERNTNPKQPTGLMSDTKRKFRVVLDSWSLRRGLIDGLELWRDALGPEFDVCLRNHLLPRLGRHLREDFFVNPADQDMTPLEDVLRWKDFFQPKVMGLLLVAEFFPKWHEILYTWLTNDPDYSEVGTWCSWWREQIPQEINELAIVEDEWNKGFRTMEQALDLGDRVAAELPRPSAGAKPELPTQAEAESKAKAAAVAAARSRPKHQIVEEPSFKDIVETWCVEQGLIFLPLREANPQNGLPLFRITASATGKGGVVAYLQGDMLRVQNKKAKDLWEPMTMEDRLIELAEGR
;
A
#
# COMPACT_ATOMS: atom_id res chain seq x y z
N MET A 1 73.01 7.39 16.21
CA MET A 1 72.78 8.84 16.33
C MET A 1 71.30 8.99 16.64
N ASP A 2 70.85 9.35 17.85
CA ASP A 2 71.53 9.79 19.08
C ASP A 2 70.75 9.22 20.30
N LEU A 3 71.38 8.68 21.36
CA LEU A 3 71.85 9.37 22.59
C LEU A 3 70.75 10.27 23.21
N SER A 4 70.33 10.17 24.49
CA SER A 4 70.70 9.33 25.65
C SER A 4 69.53 9.36 26.71
N SER A 5 69.53 8.81 27.93
CA SER A 5 70.60 8.28 28.79
C SER A 5 70.19 7.19 29.81
N TYR A 6 71.22 6.57 30.38
CA TYR A 6 71.43 6.04 31.75
C TYR A 6 70.70 6.76 32.91
N ALA A 7 70.50 6.21 34.13
CA ALA A 7 71.08 5.01 34.79
C ALA A 7 70.13 4.40 35.86
N GLY A 8 70.37 3.15 36.31
CA GLY A 8 69.62 2.61 37.47
C GLY A 8 69.73 1.09 37.78
N GLN A 9 70.94 0.52 37.89
CA GLN A 9 71.12 -0.85 38.43
C GLN A 9 70.64 -0.90 39.91
N LYS A 10 70.07 -2.00 40.44
CA LYS A 10 70.80 -3.25 40.77
C LYS A 10 69.89 -4.48 40.95
N ARG A 11 70.47 -5.61 40.53
CA ARG A 11 70.11 -7.02 40.73
C ARG A 11 69.67 -7.37 42.17
N LYS A 12 68.77 -8.36 42.31
CA LYS A 12 69.16 -9.68 42.84
C LYS A 12 68.22 -10.81 42.41
N VAL A 13 68.82 -11.97 42.17
CA VAL A 13 68.18 -13.26 41.86
C VAL A 13 68.01 -14.06 43.15
N THR A 14 66.89 -14.78 43.29
CA THR A 14 66.73 -16.17 43.81
C THR A 14 65.23 -16.50 43.68
N ASP A 15 64.72 -17.55 43.03
CA ASP A 15 65.13 -18.96 42.83
C ASP A 15 64.24 -19.92 43.66
N MET A 16 63.96 -21.08 43.08
CA MET A 16 63.13 -22.21 43.54
C MET A 16 61.63 -21.95 43.82
N SER A 17 60.69 -22.89 43.71
CA SER A 17 60.49 -24.20 43.04
C SER A 17 59.46 -24.95 43.89
N SER A 18 58.57 -25.75 43.28
CA SER A 18 57.91 -26.92 43.91
C SER A 18 56.93 -26.64 45.08
N ASP A 19 55.95 -27.51 45.35
CA ASP A 19 55.31 -28.56 44.56
C ASP A 19 53.95 -28.90 45.20
N GLU A 20 53.12 -29.67 44.47
CA GLU A 20 52.12 -30.63 45.01
C GLU A 20 50.95 -30.04 45.87
N GLU A 21 49.77 -30.68 46.01
CA GLU A 21 49.38 -32.07 45.77
C GLU A 21 47.88 -32.18 45.38
N ASP A 22 47.46 -33.36 44.90
CA ASP A 22 46.08 -33.69 44.50
C ASP A 22 45.07 -33.75 45.68
N GLU A 23 43.76 -33.60 45.40
CA GLU A 23 42.76 -34.58 45.89
C GLU A 23 41.40 -34.54 45.15
N ARG A 24 40.74 -35.70 45.04
CA ARG A 24 39.48 -35.94 44.30
C ARG A 24 38.24 -35.96 45.23
N PRO A 25 37.01 -35.80 44.70
CA PRO A 25 35.84 -35.45 45.50
C PRO A 25 35.16 -36.62 46.23
N THR A 26 34.45 -36.31 47.32
CA THR A 26 33.63 -37.26 48.08
C THR A 26 32.13 -37.00 47.93
N LEU A 27 31.35 -38.07 47.81
CA LEU A 27 29.89 -38.06 47.70
C LEU A 27 29.21 -37.88 49.06
N GLY A 28 28.16 -37.04 49.14
CA GLY A 28 27.42 -36.80 50.37
C GLY A 28 25.97 -36.36 50.14
N PHE A 29 25.05 -37.33 49.99
CA PHE A 29 23.63 -37.06 49.76
C PHE A 29 22.87 -36.91 51.10
N ARG A 30 22.34 -35.72 51.43
CA ARG A 30 21.29 -35.61 52.49
C ARG A 30 20.46 -34.32 52.49
N GLY A 31 19.14 -34.50 52.36
CA GLY A 31 18.16 -33.92 53.29
C GLY A 31 17.65 -32.50 53.05
N PHE A 32 16.44 -32.40 52.47
CA PHE A 32 15.65 -31.17 52.45
C PHE A 32 15.40 -30.58 53.86
N LYS A 33 15.61 -29.26 54.00
CA LYS A 33 14.87 -28.42 54.96
C LYS A 33 14.40 -27.14 54.29
N ARG A 34 13.14 -26.76 54.53
CA ARG A 34 12.57 -25.46 54.10
C ARG A 34 13.29 -24.31 54.80
N ALA A 35 13.66 -23.29 54.04
CA ALA A 35 13.91 -21.95 54.57
C ALA A 35 12.68 -21.07 54.35
N ALA A 36 12.31 -20.28 55.36
CA ALA A 36 11.30 -19.24 55.26
C ALA A 36 11.96 -17.86 55.09
N SER A 37 11.13 -16.84 54.87
CA SER A 37 11.43 -15.40 54.89
C SER A 37 12.09 -14.76 53.66
N ARG A 38 11.22 -14.08 52.90
CA ARG A 38 11.27 -12.65 52.56
C ARG A 38 12.51 -12.12 51.81
N SER A 39 12.29 -11.88 50.53
CA SER A 39 12.96 -10.87 49.72
C SER A 39 13.00 -9.48 50.38
N VAL A 40 14.17 -8.84 50.38
CA VAL A 40 14.35 -7.39 50.51
C VAL A 40 15.28 -6.95 49.38
N SER A 41 14.87 -5.93 48.62
CA SER A 41 15.59 -5.47 47.43
C SER A 41 16.89 -4.71 47.76
N PRO A 42 17.86 -4.63 46.82
CA PRO A 42 19.09 -3.85 47.01
C PRO A 42 18.84 -2.32 47.06
N PRO A 43 19.66 -1.55 47.79
CA PRO A 43 19.59 -0.09 47.82
C PRO A 43 20.31 0.57 46.63
N THR A 44 19.96 1.83 46.39
CA THR A 44 20.46 2.67 45.27
C THR A 44 21.60 3.62 45.67
N MET A 45 22.59 3.77 44.78
CA MET A 45 23.56 4.88 44.65
C MET A 45 23.66 5.12 43.12
N GLY A 46 23.51 6.31 42.53
CA GLY A 46 24.20 7.58 42.82
C GLY A 46 25.49 7.65 41.99
N GLY A 47 25.72 8.56 41.03
CA GLY A 47 24.91 9.66 40.51
C GLY A 47 25.78 10.83 39.99
N LEU A 48 26.10 10.85 38.69
CA LEU A 48 26.80 11.93 37.94
C LEU A 48 26.36 11.86 36.46
N GLY A 49 26.14 12.93 35.68
CA GLY A 49 26.05 14.36 35.99
C GLY A 49 26.38 15.26 34.78
N SER A 50 25.38 16.00 34.24
CA SER A 50 25.52 17.08 33.22
C SER A 50 25.91 16.68 31.78
N ALA A 51 25.52 17.37 30.69
CA ALA A 51 24.73 18.61 30.54
C ALA A 51 24.08 18.76 29.14
N SER A 52 22.99 19.55 29.05
CA SER A 52 22.70 20.54 27.96
C SER A 52 22.44 20.03 26.51
N ARG A 53 21.41 20.44 25.75
CA ARG A 53 20.35 21.48 25.94
C ARG A 53 19.20 21.32 24.90
N ASN A 54 18.03 21.83 25.32
CA ASN A 54 16.93 22.44 24.55
C ASN A 54 15.78 21.56 24.00
N SER A 55 14.52 22.06 23.91
CA SER A 55 13.76 23.03 24.72
C SER A 55 12.28 23.09 24.25
N TRP A 56 11.37 23.51 25.14
CA TRP A 56 9.93 23.84 24.93
C TRP A 56 8.98 22.61 24.83
N ASN A 57 8.12 22.33 25.82
CA ASN A 57 6.92 23.05 26.33
C ASN A 57 5.65 22.83 25.48
N ASN A 58 4.43 22.67 26.01
CA ASN A 58 3.95 22.41 27.39
C ASN A 58 2.41 22.24 27.34
N MET A 59 1.81 21.24 28.00
CA MET A 59 0.57 21.45 28.77
C MET A 59 0.22 20.23 29.65
N ALA A 60 -0.27 20.49 30.86
CA ALA A 60 -0.40 19.52 31.93
C ALA A 60 -1.85 19.04 32.17
N SER A 61 -1.98 17.82 32.70
CA SER A 61 -3.21 17.33 33.35
C SER A 61 -2.97 17.15 34.84
N THR A 62 -3.78 17.79 35.69
CA THR A 62 -3.63 17.76 37.15
C THR A 62 -4.39 16.60 37.81
N THR A 63 -3.70 15.90 38.70
CA THR A 63 -4.20 15.12 39.86
C THR A 63 -5.12 15.97 40.79
N PRO A 64 -5.94 15.42 41.73
CA PRO A 64 -5.55 14.32 42.63
C PRO A 64 -6.59 13.35 43.26
N ALA A 65 -5.97 12.33 43.87
CA ALA A 65 -6.34 11.38 44.94
C ALA A 65 -7.56 11.54 45.87
N ALA A 66 -8.15 10.38 46.21
CA ALA A 66 -8.62 9.89 47.54
C ALA A 66 -8.91 8.37 47.39
N ARG A 67 -8.54 7.38 48.23
CA ARG A 67 -8.30 7.22 49.69
C ARG A 67 -9.57 7.49 50.52
N GLY A 68 -10.27 6.52 51.12
CA GLY A 68 -10.18 5.05 51.09
C GLY A 68 -10.86 4.41 52.33
N GLY A 69 -11.17 3.11 52.29
CA GLY A 69 -11.41 2.26 53.47
C GLY A 69 -12.86 1.91 53.87
N GLY A 70 -13.02 0.70 54.43
CA GLY A 70 -14.06 0.37 55.43
C GLY A 70 -15.22 -0.52 54.98
N GLY A 71 -15.04 -1.85 55.03
CA GLY A 71 -16.07 -2.85 54.68
C GLY A 71 -17.23 -3.07 55.68
N GLY A 72 -18.08 -4.06 55.38
CA GLY A 72 -19.09 -4.55 56.35
C GLY A 72 -20.35 -5.22 55.79
N ALA A 73 -20.23 -6.51 55.42
CA ALA A 73 -21.25 -7.57 55.55
C ALA A 73 -22.66 -7.52 54.89
N ALA A 74 -23.05 -8.71 54.42
CA ALA A 74 -24.39 -9.33 54.48
C ALA A 74 -25.55 -8.91 53.53
N ARG A 75 -25.72 -9.77 52.51
CA ARG A 75 -26.97 -10.51 52.14
C ARG A 75 -28.26 -9.77 51.70
N SER A 76 -28.78 -10.33 50.60
CA SER A 76 -30.21 -10.49 50.24
C SER A 76 -30.89 -9.35 49.47
N GLY A 77 -31.80 -9.73 48.56
CA GLY A 77 -32.73 -8.84 47.86
C GLY A 77 -32.41 -8.66 46.38
N GLY A 78 -33.16 -9.35 45.51
CA GLY A 78 -33.10 -9.10 44.06
C GLY A 78 -33.84 -7.80 43.68
N GLY A 79 -33.36 -7.11 42.65
CA GLY A 79 -33.97 -5.90 42.12
C GLY A 79 -33.64 -5.72 40.65
N LYS A 80 -34.64 -5.91 39.78
CA LYS A 80 -34.54 -5.78 38.32
C LYS A 80 -34.79 -4.31 37.93
N GLY A 81 -33.82 -3.65 37.30
CA GLY A 81 -33.96 -2.27 36.81
C GLY A 81 -32.73 -1.83 36.02
N GLY A 82 -32.90 -1.51 34.74
CA GLY A 82 -31.79 -1.20 33.83
C GLY A 82 -31.43 0.29 33.77
N GLY A 83 -30.28 0.59 33.15
CA GLY A 83 -29.91 1.96 32.80
C GLY A 83 -28.42 2.14 32.50
N GLY A 84 -28.09 2.48 31.25
CA GLY A 84 -26.77 3.01 30.86
C GLY A 84 -25.80 2.00 30.26
N SER A 85 -25.65 2.03 28.92
CA SER A 85 -24.49 1.42 28.25
C SER A 85 -23.21 2.05 28.78
N SER A 86 -22.38 1.30 29.51
CA SER A 86 -21.09 1.79 30.00
C SER A 86 -20.18 2.21 28.84
N PHE A 87 -19.17 3.04 29.11
CA PHE A 87 -18.16 3.40 28.11
C PHE A 87 -17.52 2.15 27.48
N ALA A 88 -17.24 1.13 28.29
CA ALA A 88 -16.78 -0.17 27.83
C ALA A 88 -17.76 -0.85 26.86
N ALA A 89 -19.07 -0.83 27.13
CA ALA A 89 -20.07 -1.41 26.22
C ALA A 89 -20.08 -0.71 24.84
N ARG A 90 -19.94 0.63 24.80
CA ARG A 90 -19.84 1.38 23.54
C ARG A 90 -18.53 1.11 22.80
N MET A 91 -17.42 0.97 23.53
CA MET A 91 -16.13 0.62 22.95
C MET A 91 -16.13 -0.81 22.38
N MET A 92 -16.68 -1.79 23.10
CA MET A 92 -16.84 -3.17 22.62
C MET A 92 -17.71 -3.22 21.37
N ALA A 93 -18.87 -2.54 21.36
CA ALA A 93 -19.73 -2.47 20.17
C ALA A 93 -19.01 -1.85 18.96
N LYS A 94 -18.18 -0.80 19.16
CA LYS A 94 -17.37 -0.20 18.10
C LYS A 94 -16.25 -1.13 17.59
N MET A 95 -15.79 -2.07 18.41
CA MET A 95 -14.84 -3.13 18.05
C MET A 95 -15.52 -4.43 17.55
N GLY A 96 -16.81 -4.38 17.21
CA GLY A 96 -17.53 -5.49 16.56
C GLY A 96 -18.30 -6.43 17.50
N TYR A 97 -18.27 -6.21 18.82
CA TYR A 97 -19.00 -7.04 19.78
C TYR A 97 -20.52 -6.94 19.60
N LYS A 98 -21.18 -8.09 19.54
CA LYS A 98 -22.64 -8.23 19.63
C LYS A 98 -22.99 -9.03 20.88
N GLU A 99 -24.05 -8.63 21.57
CA GLU A 99 -24.52 -9.31 22.78
C GLU A 99 -24.90 -10.77 22.46
N GLY A 100 -24.20 -11.73 23.07
CA GLY A 100 -24.31 -13.16 22.77
C GLY A 100 -23.31 -13.73 21.76
N GLN A 101 -22.39 -12.92 21.20
CA GLN A 101 -21.26 -13.39 20.39
C GLN A 101 -19.91 -13.11 21.09
N GLY A 102 -18.86 -13.77 20.60
CA GLY A 102 -17.51 -13.60 21.12
C GLY A 102 -16.95 -12.20 20.87
N LEU A 103 -16.03 -11.77 21.74
CA LEU A 103 -15.33 -10.50 21.58
C LEU A 103 -14.31 -10.57 20.43
N GLY A 104 -14.37 -9.61 19.49
CA GLY A 104 -13.48 -9.52 18.32
C GLY A 104 -14.28 -9.37 17.01
N SER A 105 -13.64 -8.83 15.96
CA SER A 105 -14.28 -8.58 14.65
C SER A 105 -14.79 -9.85 13.96
N THR A 106 -14.20 -11.00 14.27
CA THR A 106 -14.53 -12.34 13.78
C THR A 106 -15.37 -13.16 14.77
N GLY A 107 -15.73 -12.60 15.94
CA GLY A 107 -16.49 -13.30 16.98
C GLY A 107 -15.72 -14.38 17.75
N GLN A 108 -14.38 -14.39 17.67
CA GLN A 108 -13.50 -15.44 18.23
C GLN A 108 -13.37 -15.47 19.76
N GLY A 109 -13.75 -14.40 20.46
CA GLY A 109 -13.65 -14.35 21.93
C GLY A 109 -14.58 -15.33 22.64
N ILE A 110 -14.21 -15.72 23.86
CA ILE A 110 -14.98 -16.68 24.67
C ILE A 110 -16.36 -16.10 25.02
N VAL A 111 -17.44 -16.76 24.60
CA VAL A 111 -18.83 -16.31 24.79
C VAL A 111 -19.30 -16.48 26.24
N ASN A 112 -18.94 -17.59 26.87
CA ASN A 112 -19.33 -17.94 28.24
C ASN A 112 -18.13 -17.79 29.19
N PRO A 113 -18.19 -16.96 30.26
CA PRO A 113 -17.10 -16.85 31.21
C PRO A 113 -16.73 -18.20 31.83
N ILE A 114 -15.42 -18.48 31.95
CA ILE A 114 -14.89 -19.75 32.46
C ILE A 114 -15.30 -19.91 33.93
N GLU A 115 -16.18 -20.88 34.23
CA GLU A 115 -16.59 -21.18 35.60
C GLU A 115 -15.48 -21.88 36.39
N ALA A 116 -15.02 -21.27 37.48
CA ALA A 116 -14.05 -21.88 38.39
C ALA A 116 -14.75 -22.70 39.48
N GLN A 117 -14.54 -24.03 39.49
CA GLN A 117 -15.10 -24.91 40.52
C GLN A 117 -14.21 -24.95 41.77
N SER A 118 -14.68 -24.34 42.86
CA SER A 118 -13.97 -24.37 44.15
C SER A 118 -14.00 -25.77 44.78
N ARG A 119 -12.87 -26.20 45.37
CA ARG A 119 -12.79 -27.49 46.09
C ARG A 119 -13.41 -27.37 47.48
N PRO A 120 -14.19 -28.37 47.95
CA PRO A 120 -14.51 -28.47 49.38
C PRO A 120 -13.23 -28.74 50.18
N GLN A 121 -13.06 -28.00 51.28
CA GLN A 121 -11.84 -28.03 52.08
C GLN A 121 -11.67 -29.39 52.77
N GLY A 122 -10.51 -30.04 52.58
CA GLY A 122 -10.19 -31.35 53.16
C GLY A 122 -10.33 -32.55 52.21
N ALA A 123 -10.77 -32.37 50.97
CA ALA A 123 -10.85 -33.46 49.98
C ALA A 123 -9.50 -33.70 49.26
N GLY A 124 -9.07 -34.97 49.20
CA GLY A 124 -7.86 -35.38 48.47
C GLY A 124 -8.00 -35.32 46.94
N LEU A 125 -6.87 -35.29 46.23
CA LEU A 125 -6.75 -35.06 44.77
C LEU A 125 -7.57 -36.02 43.88
N GLY A 126 -7.95 -37.21 44.36
CA GLY A 126 -8.78 -38.17 43.60
C GLY A 126 -10.31 -38.03 43.80
N ALA A 127 -10.77 -37.22 44.77
CA ALA A 127 -12.17 -37.22 45.18
C ALA A 127 -13.09 -36.27 44.38
N VAL A 128 -12.53 -35.30 43.66
CA VAL A 128 -13.29 -34.27 42.94
C VAL A 128 -12.87 -34.29 41.47
N ARG A 129 -13.83 -34.39 40.55
CA ARG A 129 -13.57 -34.32 39.10
C ARG A 129 -13.28 -32.87 38.71
N GLU A 130 -12.00 -32.53 38.57
CA GLU A 130 -11.51 -31.14 38.46
C GLU A 130 -11.93 -30.40 37.18
N LYS A 131 -12.24 -31.13 36.09
CA LYS A 131 -12.83 -30.54 34.87
C LYS A 131 -14.31 -30.21 35.08
N THR A 132 -14.67 -28.93 34.95
CA THR A 132 -16.04 -28.41 34.86
C THR A 132 -16.80 -29.00 33.66
N LYS A 133 -18.13 -28.84 33.65
CA LYS A 133 -18.98 -29.38 32.56
C LYS A 133 -18.67 -28.71 31.22
N GLN A 134 -18.64 -27.36 31.19
CA GLN A 134 -18.26 -26.57 30.00
C GLN A 134 -16.94 -27.06 29.37
N ALA A 135 -15.86 -27.16 30.16
CA ALA A 135 -14.56 -27.61 29.66
C ALA A 135 -14.56 -29.04 29.08
N ARG A 136 -15.48 -29.92 29.50
CA ARG A 136 -15.65 -31.26 28.91
C ARG A 136 -16.48 -31.27 27.64
N ASP A 137 -17.39 -30.33 27.50
CA ASP A 137 -18.25 -30.23 26.32
C ASP A 137 -17.48 -29.47 25.21
N GLU A 138 -16.67 -28.47 25.54
CA GLU A 138 -15.73 -27.80 24.62
C GLU A 138 -14.63 -28.76 24.10
N GLU A 139 -13.98 -29.53 24.98
CA GLU A 139 -13.00 -30.58 24.62
C GLU A 139 -13.59 -31.68 23.72
N LYS A 140 -14.92 -31.73 23.59
CA LYS A 140 -15.67 -32.72 22.80
C LYS A 140 -16.25 -32.12 21.51
N GLU A 141 -16.38 -30.80 21.44
CA GLU A 141 -16.83 -30.06 20.24
C GLU A 141 -15.69 -29.46 19.41
N GLN A 142 -14.48 -29.31 19.95
CA GLN A 142 -13.30 -28.94 19.15
C GLN A 142 -12.95 -30.04 18.13
N PRO A 143 -13.04 -29.77 16.81
CA PRO A 143 -12.38 -30.62 15.82
C PRO A 143 -10.88 -30.34 15.88
N LEU A 144 -10.07 -31.37 16.15
CA LEU A 144 -8.61 -31.25 16.05
C LEU A 144 -8.24 -30.79 14.63
N ALA A 145 -7.43 -29.72 14.55
CA ALA A 145 -6.93 -29.17 13.30
C ALA A 145 -6.11 -30.21 12.52
N GLU A 146 -6.05 -30.03 11.21
CA GLU A 146 -5.59 -31.05 10.27
C GLU A 146 -4.08 -31.02 10.10
N ASP A 147 -3.38 -31.89 10.84
CA ASP A 147 -2.01 -32.32 10.51
C ASP A 147 -1.76 -33.79 10.91
N SER A 148 -2.71 -34.67 10.54
CA SER A 148 -2.62 -36.11 10.79
C SER A 148 -3.05 -36.85 9.54
N SER A 149 -2.10 -37.59 8.96
CA SER A 149 -2.25 -38.38 7.73
C SER A 149 -3.53 -39.21 7.70
N ASP A 150 -4.18 -39.25 6.54
CA ASP A 150 -5.50 -39.88 6.35
C ASP A 150 -5.54 -41.37 6.78
N GLU A 151 -4.40 -42.07 6.73
CA GLU A 151 -4.29 -43.46 7.20
C GLU A 151 -4.56 -43.61 8.71
N GLU A 152 -4.06 -42.67 9.53
CA GLU A 152 -4.21 -42.68 11.00
C GLU A 152 -5.68 -42.43 11.37
N ARG A 153 -6.32 -41.47 10.69
CA ARG A 153 -7.74 -41.13 10.85
C ARG A 153 -8.64 -42.32 10.50
N GLN A 154 -8.30 -43.10 9.46
CA GLN A 154 -9.01 -44.33 9.10
C GLN A 154 -8.77 -45.47 10.11
N ARG A 155 -7.54 -45.69 10.59
CA ARG A 155 -7.24 -46.69 11.62
C ARG A 155 -8.01 -46.43 12.92
N GLN A 156 -8.07 -45.17 13.37
CA GLN A 156 -8.85 -44.81 14.56
C GLN A 156 -10.37 -44.96 14.35
N ARG A 157 -10.90 -44.67 13.15
CA ARG A 157 -12.32 -44.90 12.84
C ARG A 157 -12.68 -46.39 12.86
N LYS A 158 -11.92 -47.26 12.20
CA LYS A 158 -12.13 -48.73 12.23
C LYS A 158 -12.12 -49.28 13.67
N LYS A 159 -11.11 -48.92 14.47
CA LYS A 159 -10.97 -49.35 15.87
C LYS A 159 -12.10 -48.84 16.79
N LYS A 160 -12.78 -47.75 16.41
CA LYS A 160 -13.94 -47.18 17.10
C LYS A 160 -15.27 -47.81 16.66
N GLU A 161 -15.35 -48.33 15.43
CA GLU A 161 -16.48 -49.10 14.91
C GLU A 161 -16.48 -50.54 15.44
N GLU A 162 -15.32 -51.22 15.46
CA GLU A 162 -15.13 -52.54 16.08
C GLU A 162 -15.56 -52.56 17.56
N ARG A 163 -15.27 -51.48 18.31
CA ARG A 163 -15.73 -51.30 19.69
C ARG A 163 -17.23 -51.04 19.82
N LYS A 164 -17.92 -50.56 18.78
CA LYS A 164 -19.38 -50.35 18.77
C LYS A 164 -20.13 -51.62 18.38
N THR A 165 -19.61 -52.44 17.45
CA THR A 165 -20.24 -53.71 17.06
C THR A 165 -20.26 -54.73 18.20
N ALA A 166 -19.23 -54.75 19.05
CA ALA A 166 -19.17 -55.62 20.23
C ALA A 166 -20.22 -55.31 21.32
N SER A 167 -20.91 -54.15 21.25
CA SER A 167 -21.87 -53.70 22.27
C SER A 167 -23.35 -53.80 21.83
N ARG A 168 -23.66 -54.44 20.69
CA ARG A 168 -25.02 -54.43 20.10
C ARG A 168 -25.73 -55.78 20.07
N SER A 169 -25.69 -56.54 21.17
CA SER A 169 -26.73 -57.54 21.50
C SER A 169 -27.55 -57.03 22.68
N GLY A 170 -28.79 -56.63 22.44
CA GLY A 170 -29.64 -56.06 23.49
C GLY A 170 -30.24 -57.11 24.42
N THR A 171 -30.13 -56.89 25.74
CA THR A 171 -31.18 -57.06 26.76
C THR A 171 -30.64 -56.48 28.07
N GLY A 172 -31.45 -55.70 28.79
CA GLY A 172 -31.00 -54.97 29.97
C GLY A 172 -30.67 -55.89 31.15
N THR A 173 -29.40 -56.18 31.37
CA THR A 173 -28.91 -56.85 32.58
C THR A 173 -27.58 -56.20 32.99
N PRO A 174 -27.37 -55.83 34.26
CA PRO A 174 -26.08 -55.26 34.67
C PRO A 174 -24.99 -56.30 34.42
N VAL A 175 -23.95 -55.92 33.67
CA VAL A 175 -22.80 -56.80 33.42
C VAL A 175 -22.21 -57.18 34.77
N SER A 176 -22.41 -58.44 35.16
CA SER A 176 -21.82 -59.00 36.36
C SER A 176 -20.31 -58.80 36.26
N ARG A 177 -19.69 -58.16 37.27
CA ARG A 177 -18.22 -58.07 37.33
C ARG A 177 -17.70 -59.50 37.17
N PRO A 178 -16.83 -59.79 36.19
CA PRO A 178 -16.33 -61.14 36.01
C PRO A 178 -15.74 -61.59 37.34
N LYS A 179 -16.23 -62.72 37.88
CA LYS A 179 -15.75 -63.27 39.14
C LYS A 179 -14.21 -63.30 39.07
N PRO A 180 -13.49 -62.82 40.10
CA PRO A 180 -12.04 -62.71 40.04
C PRO A 180 -11.47 -64.11 39.73
N LYS A 181 -10.98 -64.29 38.50
CA LYS A 181 -10.23 -65.48 38.11
C LYS A 181 -8.86 -65.33 38.77
N TYR A 182 -8.67 -66.02 39.87
CA TYR A 182 -7.38 -66.12 40.52
C TYR A 182 -6.41 -66.83 39.55
N ARG A 183 -5.46 -66.08 39.02
CA ARG A 183 -4.40 -66.61 38.16
C ARG A 183 -3.45 -67.45 38.99
N THR A 184 -3.00 -68.58 38.48
CA THR A 184 -1.96 -69.37 39.16
C THR A 184 -0.60 -68.67 39.08
N ALA A 185 0.34 -68.98 39.98
CA ALA A 185 1.66 -68.34 39.94
C ALA A 185 2.40 -68.60 38.60
N ARG A 186 2.19 -69.79 38.01
CA ARG A 186 2.71 -70.15 36.68
C ARG A 186 2.07 -69.35 35.54
N GLU A 187 0.80 -68.95 35.65
CA GLU A 187 0.18 -68.03 34.69
C GLU A 187 0.77 -66.62 34.82
N ILE A 188 1.22 -66.20 36.01
CA ILE A 188 1.88 -64.90 36.20
C ILE A 188 3.32 -64.95 35.67
N GLU A 189 4.05 -66.06 35.89
CA GLU A 189 5.36 -66.32 35.26
C GLU A 189 5.26 -66.37 33.72
N ALA A 190 4.17 -66.93 33.16
CA ALA A 190 3.96 -67.04 31.71
C ALA A 190 3.41 -65.75 31.06
N ASP A 191 2.55 -64.99 31.75
CA ASP A 191 2.04 -63.70 31.25
C ASP A 191 3.08 -62.57 31.39
N MET A 192 4.10 -62.73 32.25
CA MET A 192 5.13 -61.73 32.49
C MET A 192 6.50 -62.28 32.12
N GLU A 193 6.79 -62.21 30.82
CA GLU A 193 8.07 -62.57 30.21
C GLU A 193 9.26 -62.02 31.03
N GLY A 194 10.09 -62.94 31.52
CA GLY A 194 11.27 -62.64 32.35
C GLY A 194 11.08 -62.64 33.87
N LEU A 195 9.87 -62.83 34.42
CA LEU A 195 9.68 -62.92 35.88
C LEU A 195 10.12 -64.29 36.43
N GLU A 196 11.37 -64.38 36.91
CA GLU A 196 11.83 -65.53 37.68
C GLU A 196 11.40 -65.44 39.16
N VAL A 197 10.31 -66.12 39.52
CA VAL A 197 9.91 -66.24 40.93
C VAL A 197 10.95 -67.06 41.71
N PRO A 198 11.48 -66.56 42.86
CA PRO A 198 12.44 -67.29 43.67
C PRO A 198 11.94 -68.67 44.13
N ASN A 199 12.81 -69.68 44.08
CA ASN A 199 12.47 -71.07 44.41
C ASN A 199 11.88 -71.27 45.81
N VAL A 200 12.18 -70.37 46.76
CA VAL A 200 11.60 -70.34 48.11
C VAL A 200 10.06 -70.21 48.10
N LEU A 201 9.50 -69.49 47.13
CA LEU A 201 8.05 -69.31 46.97
C LEU A 201 7.41 -70.41 46.10
N LYS A 202 8.21 -71.27 45.46
CA LYS A 202 7.75 -72.38 44.61
C LYS A 202 7.42 -73.65 45.40
N SER A 203 8.02 -73.83 46.59
CA SER A 203 7.77 -74.98 47.47
C SER A 203 7.82 -74.57 48.95
N LEU A 204 6.67 -74.22 49.52
CA LEU A 204 6.54 -73.97 50.96
C LEU A 204 6.32 -75.31 51.69
N VAL A 205 7.28 -75.69 52.54
CA VAL A 205 7.23 -76.89 53.38
C VAL A 205 7.05 -76.45 54.83
N ASP A 206 6.04 -76.98 55.50
CA ASP A 206 5.83 -76.78 56.93
C ASP A 206 6.53 -77.90 57.72
N ALA A 207 7.43 -77.49 58.62
CA ALA A 207 8.23 -78.36 59.47
C ALA A 207 7.84 -78.20 60.96
N THR A 208 6.73 -77.54 61.26
CA THR A 208 6.30 -77.23 62.64
C THR A 208 5.49 -78.37 63.29
N GLY A 209 5.05 -79.36 62.49
CA GLY A 209 4.36 -80.57 62.95
C GLY A 209 5.27 -81.80 63.03
N LYS A 210 4.75 -82.91 63.57
CA LYS A 210 5.44 -84.21 63.63
C LYS A 210 5.65 -84.88 62.27
N GLU A 211 5.01 -84.36 61.22
CA GLU A 211 5.16 -84.79 59.83
C GLU A 211 5.46 -83.54 58.99
N GLN A 212 6.48 -83.60 58.13
CA GLN A 212 6.74 -82.53 57.17
C GLN A 212 5.66 -82.57 56.09
N ARG A 213 4.89 -81.48 55.95
CA ARG A 213 3.81 -81.38 54.96
C ARG A 213 4.11 -80.28 53.96
N ILE A 214 4.06 -80.62 52.67
CA ILE A 214 4.19 -79.66 51.56
C ILE A 214 2.86 -78.89 51.49
N LEU A 215 2.83 -77.67 52.02
CA LEU A 215 1.55 -76.94 52.16
C LEU A 215 1.04 -76.36 50.85
N THR A 216 1.89 -76.09 49.87
CA THR A 216 1.41 -75.62 48.56
C THR A 216 2.41 -75.82 47.42
N SER A 217 1.96 -76.50 46.35
CA SER A 217 2.56 -76.35 45.01
C SER A 217 1.95 -75.13 44.32
N THR A 218 2.71 -74.48 43.43
CA THR A 218 2.40 -73.19 42.77
C THR A 218 1.04 -73.06 42.08
N ALA A 219 0.35 -74.16 41.79
CA ALA A 219 -1.02 -74.17 41.26
C ALA A 219 -2.11 -73.83 42.31
N GLY A 220 -1.84 -74.05 43.61
CA GLY A 220 -2.85 -73.96 44.68
C GLY A 220 -2.87 -72.67 45.51
N LEU A 221 -1.80 -71.86 45.49
CA LEU A 221 -1.65 -70.66 46.34
C LEU A 221 -2.74 -69.59 46.11
N MET A 222 -3.34 -69.58 44.92
CA MET A 222 -4.24 -68.53 44.47
C MET A 222 -5.72 -68.93 44.53
N THR A 223 -6.04 -70.23 44.64
CA THR A 223 -7.41 -70.74 44.76
C THR A 223 -7.91 -70.69 46.19
N SER A 224 -9.08 -70.08 46.46
CA SER A 224 -9.65 -70.04 47.81
C SER A 224 -10.21 -71.40 48.23
N GLN A 225 -9.61 -72.04 49.23
CA GLN A 225 -10.21 -73.18 49.91
C GLN A 225 -11.29 -72.70 50.90
N GLN A 226 -12.46 -73.35 50.87
CA GLN A 226 -13.60 -73.06 51.75
C GLN A 226 -13.81 -74.21 52.75
N PHE A 227 -13.01 -74.27 53.81
CA PHE A 227 -13.29 -74.75 55.18
C PHE A 227 -11.97 -74.67 55.97
N VAL A 228 -11.99 -74.46 57.29
CA VAL A 228 -10.78 -74.25 58.09
C VAL A 228 -10.92 -74.85 59.50
N THR A 229 -10.04 -75.79 59.83
CA THR A 229 -9.73 -76.20 61.21
C THR A 229 -8.60 -75.33 61.79
N GLN A 230 -8.38 -75.38 63.11
CA GLN A 230 -7.54 -74.40 63.81
C GLN A 230 -6.05 -74.46 63.38
N GLU A 231 -5.55 -75.64 63.00
CA GLU A 231 -4.19 -75.85 62.48
C GLU A 231 -4.03 -75.35 61.03
N GLU A 232 -5.04 -75.60 60.17
CA GLU A 232 -5.07 -75.09 58.78
C GLU A 232 -5.11 -73.55 58.74
N GLY A 233 -5.56 -72.90 59.82
CA GLY A 233 -5.54 -71.45 59.98
C GLY A 233 -4.14 -70.84 60.00
N GLU A 234 -3.08 -71.60 60.32
CA GLU A 234 -1.69 -71.10 60.29
C GLU A 234 -1.07 -71.29 58.92
N ALA A 235 -1.30 -72.46 58.30
CA ALA A 235 -0.99 -72.72 56.90
C ALA A 235 -1.59 -71.64 55.96
N LEU A 236 -2.85 -71.27 56.17
CA LEU A 236 -3.52 -70.21 55.41
C LEU A 236 -2.95 -68.81 55.66
N LYS A 237 -2.41 -68.52 56.86
CA LYS A 237 -1.68 -67.25 57.10
C LYS A 237 -0.35 -67.24 56.33
N ILE A 238 0.37 -68.37 56.28
CA ILE A 238 1.62 -68.50 55.53
C ILE A 238 1.36 -68.38 54.01
N ALA A 239 0.39 -69.13 53.48
CA ALA A 239 -0.01 -69.04 52.07
C ALA A 239 -0.50 -67.63 51.70
N ARG A 240 -1.21 -66.92 52.59
CA ARG A 240 -1.62 -65.53 52.36
C ARG A 240 -0.44 -64.55 52.35
N ARG A 241 0.57 -64.73 53.23
CA ARG A 241 1.80 -63.93 53.16
C ARG A 241 2.52 -64.16 51.84
N ALA A 242 2.80 -65.42 51.49
CA ALA A 242 3.45 -65.77 50.23
C ALA A 242 2.70 -65.29 48.99
N ARG A 243 1.35 -65.30 49.02
CA ARG A 243 0.53 -64.67 47.98
C ARG A 243 0.74 -63.16 47.90
N ASN A 244 0.68 -62.46 49.02
CA ASN A 244 0.90 -61.01 49.06
C ASN A 244 2.32 -60.66 48.59
N ASP A 245 3.32 -61.48 48.95
CA ASP A 245 4.72 -61.32 48.53
C ASP A 245 4.85 -61.54 47.00
N LEU A 246 4.19 -62.56 46.43
CA LEU A 246 4.12 -62.79 44.98
C LEU A 246 3.38 -61.68 44.23
N GLU A 247 2.26 -61.17 44.78
CA GLU A 247 1.54 -60.03 44.22
C GLU A 247 2.42 -58.77 44.26
N ALA A 248 3.17 -58.53 45.35
CA ALA A 248 4.13 -57.45 45.47
C ALA A 248 5.29 -57.56 44.46
N PHE A 249 5.93 -58.73 44.32
CA PHE A 249 6.97 -58.94 43.30
C PHE A 249 6.43 -58.73 41.87
N ALA A 250 5.20 -59.16 41.60
CA ALA A 250 4.57 -58.93 40.30
C ALA A 250 4.24 -57.44 40.06
N GLU A 251 3.85 -56.69 41.09
CA GLU A 251 3.65 -55.24 41.02
C GLU A 251 4.97 -54.47 40.88
N GLU A 252 6.03 -54.87 41.58
CA GLU A 252 7.38 -54.29 41.42
C GLU A 252 7.96 -54.56 40.04
N TRP A 253 7.80 -55.78 39.49
CA TRP A 253 8.23 -56.13 38.14
C TRP A 253 7.45 -55.37 37.07
N LYS A 254 6.14 -55.19 37.24
CA LYS A 254 5.34 -54.29 36.38
C LYS A 254 5.82 -52.85 36.48
N GLY A 255 6.03 -52.34 37.70
CA GLY A 255 6.57 -51.00 37.91
C GLY A 255 7.96 -50.81 37.32
N LEU A 256 8.82 -51.84 37.32
CA LEU A 256 10.13 -51.82 36.66
C LEU A 256 10.02 -51.87 35.14
N THR A 257 9.16 -52.72 34.58
CA THR A 257 8.97 -52.82 33.12
C THR A 257 8.23 -51.61 32.53
N GLU A 258 7.29 -51.01 33.27
CA GLU A 258 6.66 -49.73 32.92
C GLU A 258 7.66 -48.56 33.01
N ARG A 259 8.51 -48.51 34.06
CA ARG A 259 9.61 -47.53 34.12
C ARG A 259 10.62 -47.74 33.00
N LYS A 260 10.99 -48.97 32.66
CA LYS A 260 11.90 -49.27 31.54
C LYS A 260 11.33 -48.74 30.22
N LYS A 261 10.06 -49.02 29.94
CA LYS A 261 9.36 -48.50 28.75
C LYS A 261 9.24 -46.98 28.74
N PHE A 262 9.04 -46.36 29.91
CA PHE A 262 9.02 -44.90 30.03
C PHE A 262 10.40 -44.31 29.73
N ILE A 263 11.47 -44.88 30.30
CA ILE A 263 12.85 -44.48 30.05
C ILE A 263 13.24 -44.70 28.59
N GLU A 264 12.82 -45.81 27.95
CA GLU A 264 13.06 -46.08 26.51
C GLU A 264 12.40 -45.02 25.61
N ILE A 265 11.22 -44.51 26.00
CA ILE A 265 10.53 -43.43 25.26
C ILE A 265 11.20 -42.07 25.52
N GLU A 266 11.64 -41.80 26.75
CA GLU A 266 12.37 -40.58 27.11
C GLU A 266 13.76 -40.53 26.44
N GLU A 267 14.47 -41.67 26.39
CA GLU A 267 15.72 -41.86 25.66
C GLU A 267 15.54 -41.60 24.17
N ALA A 268 14.51 -42.16 23.54
CA ALA A 268 14.20 -41.91 22.13
C ALA A 268 13.92 -40.41 21.86
N GLN A 269 13.14 -39.74 22.72
CA GLN A 269 12.88 -38.30 22.60
C GLN A 269 14.16 -37.45 22.72
N VAL A 270 15.04 -37.79 23.66
CA VAL A 270 16.33 -37.09 23.84
C VAL A 270 17.26 -37.33 22.65
N VAL A 271 17.25 -38.52 22.04
CA VAL A 271 18.01 -38.82 20.82
C VAL A 271 17.47 -38.00 19.63
N ASP A 272 16.15 -37.96 19.42
CA ASP A 272 15.53 -37.16 18.36
C ASP A 272 15.84 -35.65 18.52
N GLU A 273 15.82 -35.13 19.75
CA GLU A 273 16.25 -33.75 20.05
C GLU A 273 17.74 -33.53 19.75
N LEU A 274 18.61 -34.47 20.14
CA LEU A 274 20.06 -34.37 19.94
C LEU A 274 20.42 -34.39 18.44
N ASP A 275 19.79 -35.24 17.63
CA ASP A 275 19.96 -35.26 16.19
C ASP A 275 19.49 -33.95 15.53
N ALA A 276 18.37 -33.37 16.01
CA ALA A 276 17.91 -32.07 15.56
C ALA A 276 18.87 -30.92 15.92
N TYR A 277 19.46 -30.94 17.12
CA TYR A 277 20.52 -29.99 17.50
C TYR A 277 21.80 -30.20 16.68
N GLN A 278 22.21 -31.44 16.43
CA GLN A 278 23.39 -31.75 15.61
C GLN A 278 23.21 -31.27 14.17
N GLY A 279 22.01 -31.40 13.60
CA GLY A 279 21.67 -30.81 12.30
C GLY A 279 21.86 -29.28 12.27
N LYS A 280 21.39 -28.57 13.30
CA LYS A 280 21.58 -27.11 13.43
C LYS A 280 23.06 -26.73 13.59
N VAL A 281 23.82 -27.47 14.39
CA VAL A 281 25.27 -27.26 14.53
C VAL A 281 25.98 -27.46 13.20
N ASN A 282 25.66 -28.51 12.45
CA ASN A 282 26.24 -28.77 11.14
C ASN A 282 25.93 -27.64 10.13
N HIS A 283 24.69 -27.14 10.09
CA HIS A 283 24.31 -25.99 9.25
C HIS A 283 25.05 -24.71 9.63
N LEU A 284 25.13 -24.38 10.92
CA LEU A 284 25.87 -23.20 11.40
C LEU A 284 27.38 -23.31 11.13
N THR A 285 27.95 -24.51 11.28
CA THR A 285 29.38 -24.74 11.00
C THR A 285 29.69 -24.61 9.51
N GLY A 286 28.80 -25.12 8.65
CA GLY A 286 28.90 -24.93 7.20
C GLY A 286 28.74 -23.47 6.78
N LEU A 287 27.85 -22.71 7.44
CA LEU A 287 27.66 -21.28 7.20
C LEU A 287 28.89 -20.47 7.65
N ILE A 288 29.51 -20.82 8.78
CA ILE A 288 30.76 -20.19 9.24
C ILE A 288 31.89 -20.46 8.23
N ALA A 289 32.08 -21.70 7.78
CA ALA A 289 33.07 -22.03 6.76
C ALA A 289 32.83 -21.26 5.44
N ALA A 290 31.57 -21.16 5.00
CA ALA A 290 31.21 -20.37 3.82
C ALA A 290 31.50 -18.87 4.00
N ILE A 291 31.37 -18.31 5.21
CA ILE A 291 31.75 -16.92 5.54
C ILE A 291 33.27 -16.76 5.58
N GLU A 292 34.02 -17.72 6.12
CA GLU A 292 35.49 -17.70 6.11
C GLU A 292 36.03 -17.73 4.65
N GLU A 293 35.37 -18.46 3.75
CA GLU A 293 35.66 -18.41 2.29
C GLU A 293 35.36 -17.06 1.63
N LEU A 294 34.59 -16.14 2.26
CA LEU A 294 34.39 -14.77 1.77
C LEU A 294 35.58 -13.85 2.09
N ASP A 295 36.40 -14.16 3.10
CA ASP A 295 37.49 -13.26 3.57
C ASP A 295 38.79 -13.38 2.73
N ILE A 296 38.72 -13.99 1.55
CA ILE A 296 39.88 -14.21 0.66
C ILE A 296 40.27 -12.89 -0.04
N PHE A 297 41.11 -12.11 0.63
CA PHE A 297 41.75 -10.90 0.08
C PHE A 297 43.19 -11.12 -0.41
N GLU A 298 43.67 -12.37 -0.48
CA GLU A 298 45.10 -12.70 -0.61
C GLU A 298 45.75 -12.39 -1.97
N HIS A 299 44.96 -12.20 -3.03
CA HIS A 299 45.48 -12.00 -4.39
C HIS A 299 45.48 -10.52 -4.81
N ASP A 300 46.52 -10.06 -5.51
CA ASP A 300 46.65 -8.70 -6.09
C ASP A 300 45.76 -8.47 -7.33
N GLU A 301 44.52 -8.96 -7.30
CA GLU A 301 43.55 -8.77 -8.37
C GLU A 301 42.87 -7.39 -8.34
N SER A 302 42.34 -6.98 -9.51
CA SER A 302 41.51 -5.78 -9.65
C SER A 302 40.27 -5.84 -8.75
N ILE A 303 39.85 -4.68 -8.23
CA ILE A 303 38.64 -4.54 -7.39
C ILE A 303 37.40 -5.15 -8.07
N TYR A 304 37.28 -5.04 -9.40
CA TYR A 304 36.14 -5.61 -10.14
C TYR A 304 36.11 -7.14 -10.07
N SER A 305 37.27 -7.80 -10.21
CA SER A 305 37.39 -9.27 -10.11
C SER A 305 37.00 -9.75 -8.71
N LYS A 306 37.60 -9.15 -7.67
CA LYS A 306 37.28 -9.41 -6.26
C LYS A 306 35.80 -9.22 -5.93
N PHE A 307 35.14 -8.24 -6.54
CA PHE A 307 33.72 -8.01 -6.35
C PHE A 307 32.85 -9.05 -7.07
N ASP A 308 33.27 -9.55 -8.25
CA ASP A 308 32.55 -10.62 -8.95
C ASP A 308 32.73 -11.99 -8.26
N GLU A 309 33.94 -12.31 -7.79
CA GLU A 309 34.20 -13.48 -6.93
C GLU A 309 33.31 -13.45 -5.67
N MET A 310 33.33 -12.32 -4.94
CA MET A 310 32.44 -12.11 -3.80
C MET A 310 30.96 -12.26 -4.20
N THR A 311 30.55 -11.75 -5.37
CA THR A 311 29.19 -11.87 -5.87
C THR A 311 28.78 -13.33 -6.08
N THR A 312 29.62 -14.13 -6.77
CA THR A 312 29.33 -15.54 -7.03
C THR A 312 29.28 -16.38 -5.74
N LYS A 313 30.15 -16.11 -4.76
CA LYS A 313 30.11 -16.78 -3.45
C LYS A 313 28.85 -16.43 -2.66
N LEU A 314 28.43 -15.16 -2.66
CA LEU A 314 27.19 -14.73 -2.00
C LEU A 314 25.93 -15.31 -2.68
N GLU A 315 25.90 -15.42 -4.01
CA GLU A 315 24.84 -16.13 -4.75
C GLU A 315 24.79 -17.62 -4.39
N SER A 316 25.96 -18.28 -4.31
CA SER A 316 26.06 -19.68 -3.86
C SER A 316 25.51 -19.84 -2.44
N MET A 317 25.90 -18.97 -1.51
CA MET A 317 25.40 -18.97 -0.12
C MET A 317 23.88 -18.73 -0.05
N GLU A 318 23.32 -17.80 -0.82
CA GLU A 318 21.86 -17.62 -0.88
C GLU A 318 21.15 -18.88 -1.42
N SER A 319 21.71 -19.52 -2.44
CA SER A 319 21.12 -20.73 -3.02
C SER A 319 21.12 -21.93 -2.06
N GLN A 320 22.15 -22.04 -1.21
CA GLN A 320 22.30 -23.13 -0.23
C GLN A 320 21.45 -22.92 1.03
N TYR A 321 21.30 -21.67 1.49
CA TYR A 321 20.66 -21.35 2.77
C TYR A 321 19.35 -20.55 2.64
N ARG A 322 18.72 -20.56 1.45
CA ARG A 322 17.50 -19.76 1.13
C ARG A 322 16.40 -19.81 2.18
N ASP A 323 16.13 -21.00 2.71
CA ASP A 323 15.02 -21.29 3.63
C ASP A 323 15.30 -20.78 5.06
N VAL A 324 16.57 -20.62 5.43
CA VAL A 324 17.02 -20.18 6.77
C VAL A 324 17.66 -18.77 6.72
N ALA A 325 17.59 -18.11 5.56
CA ALA A 325 18.31 -16.87 5.29
C ALA A 325 17.86 -15.69 6.18
N ASP A 326 16.59 -15.65 6.56
CA ASP A 326 16.05 -14.61 7.45
C ASP A 326 16.37 -14.90 8.93
N GLU A 327 16.37 -16.17 9.36
CA GLU A 327 16.78 -16.58 10.73
C GLU A 327 18.27 -16.30 10.98
N TYR A 328 19.13 -16.61 10.02
CA TYR A 328 20.58 -16.37 10.10
C TYR A 328 21.01 -14.98 9.59
N LYS A 329 20.06 -14.08 9.26
CA LYS A 329 20.34 -12.69 8.84
C LYS A 329 21.37 -12.59 7.72
N ILE A 330 21.26 -13.46 6.71
CA ILE A 330 22.26 -13.59 5.63
C ILE A 330 22.41 -12.26 4.83
N SER A 331 21.36 -11.44 4.78
CA SER A 331 21.45 -10.09 4.21
C SER A 331 22.37 -9.14 4.99
N GLU A 332 22.44 -9.25 6.32
CA GLU A 332 23.35 -8.47 7.18
C GLU A 332 24.81 -8.93 6.98
N THR A 333 25.05 -10.25 6.88
CA THR A 333 26.39 -10.81 6.66
C THR A 333 26.91 -10.48 5.26
N ALA A 334 26.06 -10.56 4.23
CA ALA A 334 26.40 -10.17 2.86
C ALA A 334 26.82 -8.68 2.77
N VAL A 335 26.07 -7.77 3.42
CA VAL A 335 26.45 -6.35 3.49
C VAL A 335 27.76 -6.16 4.25
N ALA A 336 28.00 -6.90 5.34
CA ALA A 336 29.24 -6.82 6.10
C ALA A 336 30.47 -7.26 5.28
N ALA A 337 30.36 -8.35 4.51
CA ALA A 337 31.42 -8.84 3.62
C ALA A 337 31.68 -7.89 2.44
N LEU A 338 30.63 -7.29 1.87
CA LEU A 338 30.76 -6.32 0.76
C LEU A 338 31.32 -4.96 1.21
N HIS A 339 30.98 -4.49 2.41
CA HIS A 339 31.34 -3.15 2.89
C HIS A 339 32.84 -2.76 2.75
N PRO A 340 33.84 -3.60 3.13
CA PRO A 340 35.26 -3.25 2.94
C PRO A 340 35.68 -3.15 1.46
N LEU A 341 35.18 -4.05 0.59
CA LEU A 341 35.40 -3.97 -0.86
C LEU A 341 34.73 -2.73 -1.45
N PHE A 342 33.47 -2.51 -1.10
CA PHE A 342 32.67 -1.39 -1.60
C PHE A 342 33.27 -0.05 -1.17
N ARG A 343 33.82 0.07 0.06
CA ARG A 343 34.55 1.27 0.49
C ARG A 343 35.74 1.58 -0.40
N LYS A 344 36.62 0.60 -0.66
CA LYS A 344 37.78 0.76 -1.55
C LYS A 344 37.34 1.12 -2.96
N ALA A 345 36.33 0.41 -3.48
CA ALA A 345 35.75 0.68 -4.78
C ALA A 345 35.18 2.11 -4.89
N MET A 346 34.52 2.63 -3.86
CA MET A 346 34.01 4.01 -3.80
C MET A 346 35.13 5.05 -3.62
N GLU A 347 36.34 4.67 -3.18
CA GLU A 347 37.50 5.57 -3.09
C GLU A 347 38.20 5.76 -4.43
N GLU A 348 38.27 4.72 -5.26
CA GLU A 348 38.89 4.73 -6.60
C GLU A 348 37.92 5.09 -7.74
N TRP A 349 36.60 5.00 -7.53
CA TRP A 349 35.60 5.18 -8.59
C TRP A 349 35.34 6.65 -8.93
N GLU A 350 35.41 6.96 -10.23
CA GLU A 350 34.99 8.23 -10.82
C GLU A 350 33.60 8.10 -11.49
N PRO A 351 32.51 8.61 -10.87
CA PRO A 351 31.13 8.31 -11.29
C PRO A 351 30.74 8.80 -12.69
N LEU A 352 31.30 9.93 -13.14
CA LEU A 352 30.96 10.53 -14.42
C LEU A 352 31.71 9.88 -15.60
N GLN A 353 32.86 9.25 -15.36
CA GLN A 353 33.59 8.53 -16.40
C GLN A 353 33.04 7.11 -16.59
N ASN A 354 32.77 6.41 -15.48
CA ASN A 354 32.34 5.01 -15.49
C ASN A 354 30.97 4.85 -14.77
N PRO A 355 29.86 5.31 -15.39
CA PRO A 355 28.54 5.32 -14.75
C PRO A 355 27.98 3.94 -14.43
N THR A 356 28.41 2.88 -15.13
CA THR A 356 27.93 1.50 -14.97
C THR A 356 28.76 0.64 -14.02
N PHE A 357 29.75 1.21 -13.32
CA PHE A 357 30.62 0.48 -12.41
C PHE A 357 29.83 -0.25 -11.30
N LEU A 358 30.14 -1.53 -11.06
CA LEU A 358 29.45 -2.43 -10.10
C LEU A 358 27.93 -2.62 -10.27
N VAL A 359 27.28 -1.97 -11.25
CA VAL A 359 25.82 -2.05 -11.47
C VAL A 359 25.37 -3.49 -11.69
N SER A 360 26.07 -4.26 -12.54
CA SER A 360 25.76 -5.67 -12.77
C SER A 360 25.78 -6.50 -11.49
N ASN A 361 26.84 -6.36 -10.71
CA ASN A 361 27.09 -7.14 -9.50
C ASN A 361 26.07 -6.79 -8.40
N LEU A 362 25.74 -5.51 -8.24
CA LEU A 362 24.71 -5.07 -7.30
C LEU A 362 23.29 -5.47 -7.74
N THR A 363 22.97 -5.50 -9.04
CA THR A 363 21.67 -6.05 -9.50
C THR A 363 21.53 -7.54 -9.23
N ARG A 364 22.61 -8.31 -9.37
CA ARG A 364 22.66 -9.74 -9.03
C ARG A 364 22.44 -9.98 -7.54
N LEU A 365 23.05 -9.15 -6.69
CA LEU A 365 22.93 -9.25 -5.23
C LEU A 365 21.67 -8.58 -4.66
N GLN A 366 20.93 -7.81 -5.45
CA GLN A 366 19.70 -7.13 -5.02
C GLN A 366 18.68 -8.03 -4.28
N PRO A 367 18.35 -9.27 -4.72
CA PRO A 367 17.48 -10.17 -3.96
C PRO A 367 17.99 -10.51 -2.55
N ILE A 368 19.31 -10.52 -2.35
CA ILE A 368 19.95 -10.79 -1.05
C ILE A 368 19.97 -9.51 -0.19
N LEU A 369 20.44 -8.39 -0.77
CA LEU A 369 20.72 -7.14 -0.07
C LEU A 369 19.48 -6.30 0.24
N ALA A 370 18.44 -6.41 -0.59
CA ALA A 370 17.18 -5.68 -0.45
C ALA A 370 16.01 -6.57 0.01
N ARG A 371 16.30 -7.77 0.54
CA ARG A 371 15.31 -8.66 1.16
C ARG A 371 14.65 -7.94 2.34
N LYS A 372 13.39 -7.54 2.16
CA LYS A 372 12.55 -7.08 3.25
C LYS A 372 12.17 -8.31 4.05
N SER A 373 12.43 -8.32 5.35
CA SER A 373 11.87 -9.36 6.22
C SER A 373 10.35 -9.36 6.05
N GLU A 374 9.76 -10.52 5.73
CA GLU A 374 8.30 -10.71 5.69
C GLU A 374 7.74 -10.80 7.11
N ASP A 375 8.12 -9.85 7.97
CA ASP A 375 7.75 -9.84 9.37
C ASP A 375 6.26 -9.52 9.49
N HIS A 376 5.50 -10.53 9.95
CA HIS A 376 4.06 -10.53 9.83
C HIS A 376 3.39 -9.50 10.74
N GLY A 377 2.84 -8.44 10.13
CA GLY A 377 1.70 -7.70 10.67
C GLY A 377 1.95 -6.75 11.86
N GLU A 378 3.14 -6.72 12.45
CA GLU A 378 3.49 -5.68 13.44
C GLU A 378 3.97 -4.39 12.77
N VAL A 379 3.62 -3.26 13.39
CA VAL A 379 4.05 -1.92 12.95
C VAL A 379 5.51 -1.72 13.39
N GLN A 380 6.43 -2.42 12.74
CA GLN A 380 7.87 -2.16 12.79
C GLN A 380 8.09 -0.65 12.57
N GLN A 381 8.74 0.00 13.52
CA GLN A 381 8.94 1.44 13.49
C GLN A 381 9.71 1.83 12.23
N ARG A 382 9.23 2.83 11.50
CA ARG A 382 9.81 3.32 10.22
C ARG A 382 11.16 4.06 10.40
N SER A 383 12.06 3.54 11.23
CA SER A 383 13.26 4.21 11.71
C SER A 383 14.56 3.41 11.57
N SER A 384 14.50 2.11 11.27
CA SER A 384 15.67 1.31 10.92
C SER A 384 15.88 1.32 9.41
N THR A 385 16.78 2.20 8.94
CA THR A 385 17.39 2.10 7.61
C THR A 385 18.05 0.72 7.48
N SER A 386 17.89 0.03 6.36
CA SER A 386 18.52 -1.28 6.19
C SER A 386 20.06 -1.18 6.17
N PRO A 387 20.80 -2.28 6.42
CA PRO A 387 22.27 -2.26 6.34
C PRO A 387 22.74 -1.83 4.95
N TYR A 388 22.09 -2.35 3.91
CA TYR A 388 22.35 -2.00 2.51
C TYR A 388 22.03 -0.52 2.21
N GLU A 389 20.87 -0.04 2.64
CA GLU A 389 20.48 1.37 2.50
C GLU A 389 21.48 2.31 3.21
N THR A 390 21.97 1.90 4.37
CA THR A 390 22.99 2.62 5.15
C THR A 390 24.34 2.64 4.43
N MET A 391 24.76 1.51 3.82
CA MET A 391 25.98 1.43 3.02
C MET A 391 25.93 2.38 1.81
N ILE A 392 24.82 2.38 1.06
CA ILE A 392 24.64 3.30 -0.09
C ILE A 392 24.60 4.77 0.38
N TYR A 393 23.91 5.07 1.48
CA TYR A 393 23.83 6.44 2.01
C TYR A 393 25.18 6.96 2.55
N THR A 394 26.03 6.09 3.11
CA THR A 394 27.28 6.49 3.77
C THR A 394 28.52 6.45 2.87
N LEU A 395 28.59 5.54 1.89
CA LEU A 395 29.75 5.37 1.02
C LEU A 395 29.52 5.88 -0.40
N TRP A 396 28.38 5.55 -1.00
CA TRP A 396 28.10 5.87 -2.40
C TRP A 396 27.60 7.32 -2.59
N LEU A 397 26.63 7.75 -1.76
CA LEU A 397 26.04 9.08 -1.88
C LEU A 397 27.06 10.23 -1.74
N PRO A 398 28.06 10.19 -0.84
CA PRO A 398 29.08 11.25 -0.77
C PRO A 398 29.95 11.36 -2.03
N ARG A 399 30.24 10.24 -2.71
CA ARG A 399 31.05 10.22 -3.94
C ARG A 399 30.30 10.80 -5.12
N VAL A 400 29.06 10.35 -5.34
CA VAL A 400 28.18 10.90 -6.37
C VAL A 400 27.82 12.37 -6.06
N ARG A 401 27.69 12.75 -4.78
CA ARG A 401 27.55 14.15 -4.38
C ARG A 401 28.76 14.99 -4.77
N SER A 402 29.98 14.52 -4.52
CA SER A 402 31.19 15.22 -4.95
C SER A 402 31.21 15.42 -6.46
N ALA A 403 31.01 14.34 -7.23
CA ALA A 403 31.06 14.38 -8.69
C ALA A 403 29.98 15.29 -9.30
N LEU A 404 28.73 15.19 -8.84
CA LEU A 404 27.62 16.02 -9.34
C LEU A 404 27.75 17.50 -8.93
N LEU A 405 28.36 17.82 -7.79
CA LEU A 405 28.57 19.21 -7.39
C LEU A 405 29.76 19.84 -8.10
N ASN A 406 30.92 19.18 -8.07
CA ASN A 406 32.21 19.75 -8.50
C ASN A 406 32.46 19.57 -10.01
N ASP A 407 32.24 18.36 -10.54
CA ASP A 407 32.81 17.95 -11.84
C ASP A 407 31.78 18.00 -12.98
N TRP A 408 30.49 17.82 -12.67
CA TRP A 408 29.41 17.81 -13.67
C TRP A 408 29.12 19.22 -14.26
N ASP A 409 29.17 19.37 -15.59
CA ASP A 409 28.63 20.54 -16.29
C ASP A 409 27.15 20.35 -16.68
N VAL A 410 26.31 21.33 -16.37
CA VAL A 410 24.89 21.34 -16.72
C VAL A 410 24.66 21.33 -18.23
N TYR A 411 25.59 21.89 -19.02
CA TYR A 411 25.51 21.86 -20.50
C TYR A 411 25.92 20.51 -21.11
N ASP A 412 26.50 19.59 -20.33
CA ASP A 412 26.63 18.18 -20.69
C ASP A 412 25.84 17.28 -19.71
N PRO A 413 24.52 17.12 -19.93
CA PRO A 413 23.70 16.23 -19.13
C PRO A 413 24.01 14.74 -19.34
N SER A 414 24.81 14.34 -20.35
CA SER A 414 24.92 12.93 -20.76
C SER A 414 25.59 12.05 -19.69
N ALA A 415 26.69 12.51 -19.08
CA ALA A 415 27.40 11.80 -18.02
C ALA A 415 26.55 11.65 -16.74
N ALA A 416 25.87 12.71 -16.32
CA ALA A 416 25.03 12.68 -15.11
C ALA A 416 23.72 11.92 -15.30
N THR A 417 23.08 12.01 -16.47
CA THR A 417 21.85 11.24 -16.76
C THR A 417 22.15 9.75 -16.93
N SER A 418 23.23 9.36 -17.60
CA SER A 418 23.63 7.95 -17.70
C SER A 418 23.96 7.33 -16.34
N LEU A 419 24.67 8.05 -15.47
CA LEU A 419 24.91 7.64 -14.07
C LEU A 419 23.59 7.40 -13.30
N ILE A 420 22.67 8.37 -13.34
CA ILE A 420 21.40 8.28 -12.60
C ILE A 420 20.49 7.17 -13.17
N VAL A 421 20.48 6.97 -14.49
CA VAL A 421 19.72 5.88 -15.13
C VAL A 421 20.30 4.52 -14.77
N ALA A 422 21.62 4.34 -14.86
CA ALA A 422 22.28 3.06 -14.59
C ALA A 422 22.07 2.57 -13.15
N TRP A 423 22.04 3.48 -12.18
CA TRP A 423 21.88 3.12 -10.76
C TRP A 423 20.44 3.20 -10.23
N LYS A 424 19.47 3.67 -11.03
CA LYS A 424 18.06 3.90 -10.61
C LYS A 424 17.40 2.68 -9.95
N THR A 425 17.73 1.47 -10.42
CA THR A 425 17.15 0.21 -9.91
C THR A 425 17.80 -0.28 -8.61
N ILE A 426 19.03 0.16 -8.35
CA ILE A 426 19.90 -0.30 -7.25
C ILE A 426 19.77 0.59 -6.02
N ILE A 427 19.63 1.91 -6.23
CA ILE A 427 19.62 2.93 -5.17
C ILE A 427 18.28 2.90 -4.40
N PRO A 428 18.27 3.01 -3.05
CA PRO A 428 17.06 3.18 -2.27
C PRO A 428 16.25 4.43 -2.68
N PRO A 429 14.91 4.38 -2.74
CA PRO A 429 14.09 5.49 -3.27
C PRO A 429 14.32 6.84 -2.59
N PHE A 430 14.62 6.86 -1.28
CA PHE A 430 14.89 8.09 -0.55
C PHE A 430 16.25 8.72 -0.91
N VAL A 431 17.25 7.91 -1.27
CA VAL A 431 18.56 8.38 -1.74
C VAL A 431 18.42 8.93 -3.16
N PHE A 432 17.65 8.27 -4.02
CA PHE A 432 17.34 8.77 -5.37
C PHE A 432 16.66 10.15 -5.31
N ALA A 433 15.63 10.31 -4.46
CA ALA A 433 14.99 11.60 -4.22
C ALA A 433 15.97 12.65 -3.66
N ASN A 434 16.87 12.27 -2.74
CA ASN A 434 17.89 13.17 -2.20
C ASN A 434 18.80 13.76 -3.29
N ILE A 435 19.25 12.92 -4.24
CA ILE A 435 20.10 13.36 -5.36
C ILE A 435 19.36 14.39 -6.22
N LEU A 436 18.13 14.06 -6.63
CA LEU A 436 17.35 14.94 -7.49
C LEU A 436 17.05 16.27 -6.80
N ASP A 437 16.58 16.25 -5.55
CA ASP A 437 16.16 17.46 -4.82
C ASP A 437 17.30 18.34 -4.34
N GLN A 438 18.41 17.75 -3.90
CA GLN A 438 19.48 18.47 -3.20
C GLN A 438 20.70 18.75 -4.08
N LEU A 439 20.89 17.99 -5.16
CA LEU A 439 22.06 18.12 -6.05
C LEU A 439 21.65 18.59 -7.44
N VAL A 440 20.75 17.86 -8.10
CA VAL A 440 20.38 18.14 -9.50
C VAL A 440 19.51 19.40 -9.59
N VAL A 441 18.31 19.41 -9.00
CA VAL A 441 17.36 20.54 -9.09
C VAL A 441 17.96 21.88 -8.65
N PRO A 442 18.75 21.99 -7.55
CA PRO A 442 19.34 23.25 -7.16
C PRO A 442 20.35 23.76 -8.20
N LYS A 443 21.21 22.88 -8.74
CA LYS A 443 22.21 23.21 -9.77
C LYS A 443 21.55 23.59 -11.10
N LEU A 444 20.51 22.86 -11.53
CA LEU A 444 19.67 23.23 -12.67
C LEU A 444 18.98 24.59 -12.47
N SER A 445 18.43 24.86 -11.28
CA SER A 445 17.81 26.15 -10.97
C SER A 445 18.83 27.30 -10.94
N GLY A 446 20.07 27.01 -10.52
CA GLY A 446 21.20 27.95 -10.54
C GLY A 446 21.59 28.33 -11.97
N ALA A 447 21.86 27.33 -12.82
CA ALA A 447 22.15 27.52 -14.23
C ALA A 447 21.02 28.29 -14.95
N LEU A 448 19.76 27.96 -14.65
CA LEU A 448 18.59 28.67 -15.17
C LEU A 448 18.51 30.14 -14.67
N LYS A 449 18.95 30.42 -13.44
CA LYS A 449 19.02 31.79 -12.87
C LYS A 449 20.17 32.59 -13.48
N GLU A 450 21.29 31.97 -13.80
CA GLU A 450 22.42 32.59 -14.48
C GLU A 450 22.17 32.83 -15.97
N TRP A 451 21.50 31.89 -16.65
CA TRP A 451 21.17 31.94 -18.07
C TRP A 451 20.51 33.25 -18.51
N LYS A 452 21.04 33.83 -19.60
CA LYS A 452 20.62 35.11 -20.17
C LYS A 452 20.51 34.97 -21.70
N PRO A 453 19.30 35.00 -22.29
CA PRO A 453 19.12 34.96 -23.76
C PRO A 453 19.66 36.23 -24.47
N ARG A 454 20.11 37.23 -23.70
CA ARG A 454 20.61 38.54 -24.16
C ARG A 454 22.13 38.68 -23.99
N THR A 455 22.92 37.77 -24.53
CA THR A 455 24.36 38.02 -24.80
C THR A 455 24.63 37.94 -26.29
N SER A 456 25.09 39.05 -26.86
CA SER A 456 25.47 39.14 -28.28
C SER A 456 26.83 38.49 -28.52
N ARG A 457 27.11 38.12 -29.77
CA ARG A 457 28.33 37.43 -30.27
C ARG A 457 29.66 38.19 -30.08
N ARG A 458 29.73 39.18 -29.18
CA ARG A 458 30.88 40.10 -29.01
C ARG A 458 32.02 39.55 -28.15
N HIS A 459 31.78 38.53 -27.31
CA HIS A 459 32.85 37.84 -26.58
C HIS A 459 32.76 36.31 -26.75
N PRO A 460 33.88 35.60 -26.97
CA PRO A 460 33.89 34.14 -27.09
C PRO A 460 33.41 33.43 -25.82
N SER A 461 33.73 33.94 -24.63
CA SER A 461 33.28 33.37 -23.35
C SER A 461 31.76 33.44 -23.17
N SER A 462 31.11 34.52 -23.61
CA SER A 462 29.65 34.67 -23.51
C SER A 462 28.86 33.83 -24.54
N GLN A 463 29.52 32.98 -25.34
CA GLN A 463 28.86 32.07 -26.29
C GLN A 463 28.20 30.85 -25.61
N GLN A 464 28.50 30.58 -24.34
CA GLN A 464 27.82 29.53 -23.57
C GLN A 464 26.53 30.06 -22.92
N ASP A 465 26.58 31.22 -22.25
CA ASP A 465 25.46 31.86 -21.54
C ASP A 465 24.20 32.13 -22.38
N GLY A 466 24.40 32.32 -23.69
CA GLY A 466 23.32 32.62 -24.64
C GLY A 466 22.73 31.38 -25.32
N ARG A 467 23.24 30.16 -25.06
CA ARG A 467 22.71 28.92 -25.66
C ARG A 467 21.32 28.62 -25.15
N PHE A 468 20.47 28.05 -26.00
CA PHE A 468 19.18 27.49 -25.60
C PHE A 468 19.37 26.40 -24.52
N PRO A 469 18.62 26.42 -23.39
CA PRO A 469 18.80 25.50 -22.27
C PRO A 469 18.18 24.13 -22.53
N TRP A 470 18.63 23.44 -23.58
CA TRP A 470 18.14 22.11 -23.98
C TRP A 470 18.24 21.06 -22.87
N TRP A 471 19.28 21.17 -22.02
CA TRP A 471 19.50 20.31 -20.86
C TRP A 471 18.29 20.27 -19.92
N LEU A 472 17.53 21.37 -19.80
CA LEU A 472 16.38 21.45 -18.90
C LEU A 472 15.35 20.38 -19.25
N PHE A 473 15.02 20.28 -20.53
CA PHE A 473 13.98 19.38 -21.06
C PHE A 473 14.37 17.91 -20.92
N GLN A 474 15.66 17.58 -21.04
CA GLN A 474 16.16 16.23 -20.77
C GLN A 474 16.05 15.82 -19.31
N TRP A 475 16.15 16.77 -18.37
CA TRP A 475 16.00 16.46 -16.94
C TRP A 475 14.54 16.29 -16.51
N LEU A 476 13.57 16.90 -17.20
CA LEU A 476 12.14 16.81 -16.84
C LEU A 476 11.62 15.37 -16.74
N GLN A 477 12.13 14.45 -17.58
CA GLN A 477 11.70 13.04 -17.57
C GLN A 477 12.13 12.24 -16.33
N TYR A 478 13.09 12.76 -15.55
CA TYR A 478 13.60 12.12 -14.35
C TYR A 478 13.06 12.75 -13.05
N LEU A 479 12.37 13.89 -13.14
CA LEU A 479 11.94 14.69 -12.00
C LEU A 479 10.49 14.40 -11.59
N ASP A 480 10.27 14.34 -10.28
CA ASP A 480 8.93 14.19 -9.69
C ASP A 480 7.96 15.32 -10.11
N GLU A 481 6.66 15.02 -10.05
CA GLU A 481 5.57 15.96 -10.39
C GLU A 481 5.69 17.33 -9.71
N ARG A 482 6.21 17.38 -8.47
CA ARG A 482 6.50 18.62 -7.71
C ARG A 482 7.45 19.59 -8.43
N ASN A 483 8.42 19.06 -9.18
CA ASN A 483 9.42 19.85 -9.88
C ASN A 483 9.00 20.13 -11.33
N THR A 484 8.24 19.22 -11.93
CA THR A 484 7.82 19.27 -13.34
C THR A 484 6.54 20.07 -13.57
N ASN A 485 5.65 20.22 -12.57
CA ASN A 485 4.35 20.88 -12.76
C ASN A 485 4.43 22.43 -12.79
N PRO A 486 4.07 23.11 -13.91
CA PRO A 486 4.17 24.56 -14.08
C PRO A 486 3.15 25.39 -13.27
N LYS A 487 2.19 24.72 -12.60
CA LYS A 487 1.17 25.37 -11.75
C LYS A 487 1.60 25.47 -10.29
N GLN A 488 2.61 24.70 -9.85
CA GLN A 488 3.09 24.79 -8.47
C GLN A 488 3.86 26.11 -8.24
N PRO A 489 3.78 26.70 -7.04
CA PRO A 489 4.41 28.00 -6.75
C PRO A 489 5.95 27.91 -6.63
N THR A 490 6.45 26.70 -6.40
CA THR A 490 7.84 26.32 -6.15
C THR A 490 8.19 25.09 -7.00
N GLY A 491 9.46 24.96 -7.40
CA GLY A 491 9.95 23.85 -8.23
C GLY A 491 10.58 24.34 -9.53
N LEU A 492 11.36 23.48 -10.20
CA LEU A 492 12.15 23.84 -11.38
C LEU A 492 11.29 24.42 -12.51
N MET A 493 10.10 23.86 -12.76
CA MET A 493 9.19 24.39 -13.79
C MET A 493 8.62 25.76 -13.42
N SER A 494 8.45 26.06 -12.13
CA SER A 494 7.99 27.39 -11.68
C SER A 494 9.04 28.47 -11.93
N ASP A 495 10.33 28.16 -11.71
CA ASP A 495 11.46 29.03 -12.04
C ASP A 495 11.62 29.16 -13.57
N THR A 496 11.43 28.05 -14.30
CA THR A 496 11.44 27.97 -15.78
C THR A 496 10.40 28.92 -16.38
N LYS A 497 9.16 28.86 -15.89
CA LYS A 497 8.06 29.74 -16.27
C LYS A 497 8.35 31.22 -15.97
N ARG A 498 8.92 31.53 -14.80
CA ARG A 498 9.34 32.91 -14.44
C ARG A 498 10.42 33.42 -15.40
N LYS A 499 11.41 32.58 -15.74
CA LYS A 499 12.46 32.92 -16.70
C LYS A 499 11.94 33.06 -18.13
N PHE A 500 11.04 32.18 -18.58
CA PHE A 500 10.40 32.28 -19.89
C PHE A 500 9.65 33.61 -20.06
N ARG A 501 8.91 34.07 -19.03
CA ARG A 501 8.30 35.41 -19.03
C ARG A 501 9.32 36.53 -19.23
N VAL A 502 10.43 36.51 -18.47
CA VAL A 502 11.52 37.49 -18.62
C VAL A 502 12.18 37.41 -20.00
N VAL A 503 12.26 36.23 -20.62
CA VAL A 503 12.70 36.06 -22.01
C VAL A 503 11.71 36.76 -22.95
N LEU A 504 10.41 36.45 -22.86
CA LEU A 504 9.37 37.09 -23.68
C LEU A 504 9.30 38.62 -23.50
N ASP A 505 9.52 39.13 -22.29
CA ASP A 505 9.54 40.57 -21.99
C ASP A 505 10.78 41.29 -22.55
N SER A 506 11.90 40.58 -22.69
CA SER A 506 13.19 41.17 -23.10
C SER A 506 13.62 40.82 -24.53
N TRP A 507 13.03 39.81 -25.17
CA TRP A 507 13.36 39.40 -26.53
C TRP A 507 13.10 40.53 -27.54
N SER A 508 13.92 40.60 -28.58
CA SER A 508 13.78 41.55 -29.68
C SER A 508 13.07 40.89 -30.85
N LEU A 509 11.90 41.40 -31.23
CA LEU A 509 11.07 40.82 -32.30
C LEU A 509 11.83 40.72 -33.63
N ARG A 510 12.65 41.74 -33.96
CA ARG A 510 13.61 41.78 -35.08
C ARG A 510 14.65 40.65 -35.16
N ARG A 511 14.77 39.78 -34.15
CA ARG A 511 15.60 38.55 -34.23
C ARG A 511 14.84 37.33 -34.72
N GLY A 512 13.51 37.41 -34.90
CA GLY A 512 12.65 36.28 -35.19
C GLY A 512 12.26 35.48 -33.95
N LEU A 513 11.96 34.20 -34.15
CA LEU A 513 11.52 33.27 -33.11
C LEU A 513 12.62 32.97 -32.08
N ILE A 514 12.20 32.49 -30.90
CA ILE A 514 13.10 31.98 -29.86
C ILE A 514 13.49 30.53 -30.22
N ASP A 515 14.76 30.19 -30.09
CA ASP A 515 15.25 28.83 -30.29
C ASP A 515 14.49 27.82 -29.39
N GLY A 516 14.08 26.68 -29.97
CA GLY A 516 13.42 25.59 -29.24
C GLY A 516 12.07 25.96 -28.62
N LEU A 517 11.34 26.94 -29.18
CA LEU A 517 10.03 27.40 -28.68
C LEU A 517 8.99 26.26 -28.51
N GLU A 518 9.10 25.21 -29.31
CA GLU A 518 8.30 23.99 -29.20
C GLU A 518 8.52 23.23 -27.89
N LEU A 519 9.78 23.10 -27.45
CA LEU A 519 10.10 22.45 -26.18
C LEU A 519 9.54 23.25 -24.99
N TRP A 520 9.51 24.59 -25.09
CA TRP A 520 8.84 25.44 -24.10
C TRP A 520 7.33 25.24 -24.08
N ARG A 521 6.68 25.09 -25.24
CA ARG A 521 5.25 24.78 -25.37
C ARG A 521 4.94 23.43 -24.71
N ASP A 522 5.70 22.40 -25.04
CA ASP A 522 5.46 21.03 -24.59
C ASP A 522 5.72 20.90 -23.06
N ALA A 523 6.71 21.63 -22.52
CA ALA A 523 7.02 21.64 -21.09
C ALA A 523 6.07 22.48 -20.22
N LEU A 524 5.59 23.62 -20.72
CA LEU A 524 4.68 24.51 -19.96
C LEU A 524 3.20 24.19 -20.19
N GLY A 525 2.86 23.48 -21.28
CA GLY A 525 1.50 23.15 -21.67
C GLY A 525 0.59 24.39 -21.69
N PRO A 526 -0.56 24.40 -21.00
CA PRO A 526 -1.50 25.52 -21.05
C PRO A 526 -0.95 26.82 -20.45
N GLU A 527 0.12 26.77 -19.65
CA GLU A 527 0.76 27.97 -19.10
C GLU A 527 1.60 28.71 -20.14
N PHE A 528 1.95 28.06 -21.26
CA PHE A 528 2.63 28.65 -22.41
C PHE A 528 1.77 29.76 -23.04
N ASP A 529 0.53 29.44 -23.43
CA ASP A 529 -0.42 30.35 -24.05
C ASP A 529 -0.74 31.56 -23.14
N VAL A 530 -0.84 31.33 -21.83
CA VAL A 530 -1.04 32.38 -20.83
C VAL A 530 0.18 33.32 -20.78
N CYS A 531 1.40 32.79 -20.88
CA CYS A 531 2.60 33.62 -20.92
C CYS A 531 2.68 34.41 -22.23
N LEU A 532 2.41 33.79 -23.39
CA LEU A 532 2.37 34.50 -24.68
C LEU A 532 1.32 35.62 -24.70
N ARG A 533 0.09 35.34 -24.24
CA ARG A 533 -1.01 36.32 -24.20
C ARG A 533 -0.72 37.51 -23.28
N ASN A 534 -0.04 37.29 -22.15
CA ASN A 534 0.17 38.34 -21.15
C ASN A 534 1.47 39.14 -21.36
N HIS A 535 2.52 38.51 -21.91
CA HIS A 535 3.85 39.12 -22.04
C HIS A 535 4.21 39.46 -23.50
N LEU A 536 3.91 38.55 -24.45
CA LEU A 536 4.29 38.75 -25.85
C LEU A 536 3.25 39.55 -26.63
N LEU A 537 1.97 39.18 -26.56
CA LEU A 537 0.89 39.80 -27.34
C LEU A 537 0.80 41.33 -27.15
N PRO A 538 0.91 41.91 -25.93
CA PRO A 538 0.92 43.37 -25.76
C PRO A 538 2.16 44.03 -26.34
N ARG A 539 3.29 43.30 -26.46
CA ARG A 539 4.52 43.79 -27.11
C ARG A 539 4.42 43.72 -28.63
N LEU A 540 3.79 42.68 -29.20
CA LEU A 540 3.46 42.63 -30.63
C LEU A 540 2.54 43.79 -31.02
N GLY A 541 1.50 44.06 -30.21
CA GLY A 541 0.63 45.21 -30.41
C GLY A 541 1.37 46.55 -30.30
N ARG A 542 2.24 46.72 -29.31
CA ARG A 542 3.11 47.91 -29.21
C ARG A 542 4.03 48.06 -30.42
N HIS A 543 4.61 46.99 -30.94
CA HIS A 543 5.47 47.02 -32.14
C HIS A 543 4.69 47.49 -33.37
N LEU A 544 3.48 46.96 -33.60
CA LEU A 544 2.60 47.45 -34.66
C LEU A 544 2.08 48.88 -34.41
N ARG A 545 2.05 49.35 -33.17
CA ARG A 545 1.66 50.73 -32.88
C ARG A 545 2.80 51.72 -33.13
N GLU A 546 4.00 51.41 -32.68
CA GLU A 546 5.16 52.32 -32.63
C GLU A 546 6.06 52.22 -33.87
N ASP A 547 6.34 51.01 -34.38
CA ASP A 547 7.31 50.79 -35.48
C ASP A 547 6.61 50.64 -36.86
N PHE A 548 5.35 50.18 -36.92
CA PHE A 548 4.63 50.02 -38.19
C PHE A 548 3.91 51.31 -38.63
N PHE A 549 4.21 51.77 -39.85
CA PHE A 549 3.48 52.84 -40.52
C PHE A 549 3.01 52.33 -41.87
N VAL A 550 1.77 52.63 -42.23
CA VAL A 550 1.28 52.42 -43.59
C VAL A 550 1.76 53.62 -44.42
N ASN A 551 2.32 53.39 -45.61
CA ASN A 551 2.78 54.44 -46.51
C ASN A 551 2.68 53.94 -47.96
N PRO A 552 1.79 54.49 -48.81
CA PRO A 552 1.60 54.02 -50.18
C PRO A 552 2.85 54.10 -51.08
N ALA A 553 3.80 55.00 -50.79
CA ALA A 553 4.97 55.24 -51.64
C ALA A 553 6.24 54.45 -51.23
N ASP A 554 6.38 54.09 -49.95
CA ASP A 554 7.55 53.37 -49.42
C ASP A 554 7.13 52.61 -48.14
N GLN A 555 6.74 51.34 -48.31
CA GLN A 555 6.14 50.53 -47.26
C GLN A 555 7.15 49.60 -46.60
N ASP A 556 7.44 49.84 -45.31
CA ASP A 556 8.19 48.88 -44.50
C ASP A 556 7.28 47.74 -44.03
N MET A 557 7.60 46.52 -44.47
CA MET A 557 6.90 45.29 -44.09
C MET A 557 7.53 44.60 -42.88
N THR A 558 8.76 44.96 -42.49
CA THR A 558 9.48 44.29 -41.40
C THR A 558 8.74 44.27 -40.06
N PRO A 559 7.99 45.33 -39.65
CA PRO A 559 7.25 45.29 -38.38
C PRO A 559 6.07 44.32 -38.40
N LEU A 560 5.47 44.09 -39.57
CA LEU A 560 4.35 43.16 -39.78
C LEU A 560 4.87 41.72 -39.92
N GLU A 561 5.93 41.50 -40.71
CA GLU A 561 6.61 40.20 -40.80
C GLU A 561 7.07 39.69 -39.43
N ASP A 562 7.69 40.55 -38.62
CA ASP A 562 8.15 40.20 -37.27
C ASP A 562 7.01 39.73 -36.34
N VAL A 563 5.77 40.15 -36.61
CA VAL A 563 4.57 39.70 -35.90
C VAL A 563 4.00 38.43 -36.53
N LEU A 564 3.92 38.36 -37.86
CA LEU A 564 3.44 37.18 -38.59
C LEU A 564 4.32 35.95 -38.39
N ARG A 565 5.62 36.11 -38.09
CA ARG A 565 6.54 35.03 -37.67
C ARG A 565 6.05 34.26 -36.42
N TRP A 566 5.17 34.84 -35.61
CA TRP A 566 4.60 34.19 -34.42
C TRP A 566 3.23 33.54 -34.67
N LYS A 567 2.70 33.57 -35.91
CA LYS A 567 1.34 33.11 -36.22
C LYS A 567 1.06 31.68 -35.71
N ASP A 568 2.02 30.77 -35.85
CA ASP A 568 1.85 29.35 -35.54
C ASP A 568 1.78 29.06 -34.02
N PHE A 569 2.09 30.05 -33.19
CA PHE A 569 2.04 29.97 -31.72
C PHE A 569 0.83 30.71 -31.12
N PHE A 570 -0.03 31.30 -31.95
CA PHE A 570 -1.28 31.93 -31.54
C PHE A 570 -2.46 31.33 -32.30
N GLN A 571 -3.64 31.30 -31.67
CA GLN A 571 -4.87 31.00 -32.41
C GLN A 571 -5.11 32.10 -33.47
N PRO A 572 -5.49 31.76 -34.73
CA PRO A 572 -5.70 32.77 -35.79
C PRO A 572 -6.61 33.92 -35.36
N LYS A 573 -7.67 33.62 -34.58
CA LYS A 573 -8.58 34.63 -33.99
C LYS A 573 -7.87 35.69 -33.15
N VAL A 574 -6.81 35.35 -32.42
CA VAL A 574 -6.03 36.30 -31.60
C VAL A 574 -5.18 37.21 -32.49
N MET A 575 -4.58 36.66 -33.56
CA MET A 575 -3.83 37.44 -34.55
C MET A 575 -4.75 38.36 -35.36
N GLY A 576 -5.93 37.87 -35.78
CA GLY A 576 -6.95 38.70 -36.42
C GLY A 576 -7.39 39.87 -35.53
N LEU A 577 -7.69 39.62 -34.25
CA LEU A 577 -8.01 40.69 -33.29
C LEU A 577 -6.87 41.70 -33.07
N LEU A 578 -5.60 41.26 -33.13
CA LEU A 578 -4.44 42.13 -33.05
C LEU A 578 -4.35 43.07 -34.27
N LEU A 579 -4.56 42.54 -35.47
CA LEU A 579 -4.56 43.33 -36.71
C LEU A 579 -5.76 44.30 -36.75
N VAL A 580 -6.94 43.87 -36.31
CA VAL A 580 -8.13 44.73 -36.18
C VAL A 580 -7.89 45.88 -35.20
N ALA A 581 -7.08 45.68 -34.16
CA ALA A 581 -6.77 46.72 -33.17
C ALA A 581 -5.66 47.70 -33.60
N GLU A 582 -4.62 47.26 -34.31
CA GLU A 582 -3.41 48.08 -34.56
C GLU A 582 -3.09 48.32 -36.05
N PHE A 583 -3.48 47.42 -36.96
CA PHE A 583 -3.22 47.52 -38.40
C PHE A 583 -4.37 48.22 -39.13
N PHE A 584 -5.59 47.68 -39.02
CA PHE A 584 -6.75 48.17 -39.78
C PHE A 584 -7.09 49.65 -39.54
N PRO A 585 -6.97 50.23 -38.33
CA PRO A 585 -7.20 51.67 -38.15
C PRO A 585 -6.25 52.54 -38.99
N LYS A 586 -4.96 52.19 -39.03
CA LYS A 586 -3.94 52.90 -39.84
C LYS A 586 -4.20 52.73 -41.34
N TRP A 587 -4.62 51.54 -41.74
CA TRP A 587 -4.98 51.25 -43.13
C TRP A 587 -6.22 52.04 -43.58
N HIS A 588 -7.28 52.07 -42.78
CA HIS A 588 -8.51 52.85 -43.04
C HIS A 588 -8.24 54.36 -43.07
N GLU A 589 -7.40 54.89 -42.18
CA GLU A 589 -7.00 56.31 -42.18
C GLU A 589 -6.32 56.71 -43.49
N ILE A 590 -5.45 55.85 -44.04
CA ILE A 590 -4.77 56.14 -45.30
C ILE A 590 -5.67 55.93 -46.51
N LEU A 591 -6.53 54.90 -46.50
CA LEU A 591 -7.57 54.74 -47.52
C LEU A 591 -8.46 55.99 -47.60
N TYR A 592 -8.96 56.49 -46.45
CA TYR A 592 -9.72 57.74 -46.40
C TYR A 592 -8.92 58.94 -46.92
N THR A 593 -7.64 59.05 -46.51
CA THR A 593 -6.76 60.15 -46.93
C THR A 593 -6.51 60.15 -48.43
N TRP A 594 -6.32 58.97 -49.03
CA TRP A 594 -6.08 58.81 -50.46
C TRP A 594 -7.37 59.05 -51.26
N LEU A 595 -8.51 58.52 -50.80
CA LEU A 595 -9.83 58.81 -51.38
C LEU A 595 -10.16 60.32 -51.34
N THR A 596 -9.74 61.03 -50.29
CA THR A 596 -10.00 62.48 -50.13
C THR A 596 -9.13 63.37 -51.02
N ASN A 597 -7.95 62.89 -51.45
CA ASN A 597 -6.94 63.69 -52.14
C ASN A 597 -6.74 63.22 -53.60
N ASP A 598 -7.72 63.50 -54.46
CA ASP A 598 -7.72 63.25 -55.91
C ASP A 598 -7.37 61.78 -56.30
N PRO A 599 -8.30 60.82 -56.06
CA PRO A 599 -7.98 59.39 -56.11
C PRO A 599 -7.96 58.79 -57.52
N ASP A 600 -6.87 58.09 -57.86
CA ASP A 600 -6.91 57.04 -58.88
C ASP A 600 -7.47 55.73 -58.26
N TYR A 601 -8.75 55.46 -58.51
CA TYR A 601 -9.43 54.26 -58.02
C TYR A 601 -8.79 52.94 -58.52
N SER A 602 -8.05 52.95 -59.64
CA SER A 602 -7.35 51.76 -60.13
C SER A 602 -6.12 51.46 -59.27
N GLU A 603 -5.32 52.47 -58.94
CA GLU A 603 -4.19 52.33 -58.02
C GLU A 603 -4.66 51.92 -56.62
N VAL A 604 -5.69 52.60 -56.08
CA VAL A 604 -6.30 52.24 -54.78
C VAL A 604 -6.79 50.79 -54.77
N GLY A 605 -7.44 50.33 -55.85
CA GLY A 605 -7.89 48.93 -55.99
C GLY A 605 -6.74 47.92 -55.98
N THR A 606 -5.63 48.21 -56.67
CA THR A 606 -4.44 47.34 -56.64
C THR A 606 -3.77 47.32 -55.26
N TRP A 607 -3.70 48.46 -54.57
CA TRP A 607 -3.12 48.56 -53.23
C TRP A 607 -3.95 47.81 -52.18
N CYS A 608 -5.28 47.93 -52.20
CA CYS A 608 -6.18 47.14 -51.35
C CYS A 608 -5.99 45.63 -51.57
N SER A 609 -5.86 45.21 -52.84
CA SER A 609 -5.67 43.81 -53.21
C SER A 609 -4.31 43.29 -52.73
N TRP A 610 -3.23 44.04 -52.94
CA TRP A 610 -1.89 43.72 -52.47
C TRP A 610 -1.82 43.56 -50.96
N TRP A 611 -2.43 44.48 -50.19
CA TRP A 611 -2.49 44.36 -48.73
C TRP A 611 -3.22 43.11 -48.25
N ARG A 612 -4.29 42.71 -48.95
CA ARG A 612 -5.00 41.47 -48.66
C ARG A 612 -4.12 40.23 -48.89
N GLU A 613 -3.25 40.25 -49.90
CA GLU A 613 -2.28 39.17 -50.16
C GLU A 613 -1.16 39.08 -49.09
N GLN A 614 -0.80 40.19 -48.44
CA GLN A 614 0.22 40.19 -47.36
C GLN A 614 -0.26 39.54 -46.06
N ILE A 615 -1.58 39.41 -45.85
CA ILE A 615 -2.15 38.73 -44.68
C ILE A 615 -2.36 37.24 -44.99
N PRO A 616 -1.87 36.30 -44.15
CA PRO A 616 -2.12 34.87 -44.32
C PRO A 616 -3.61 34.51 -44.47
N GLN A 617 -3.93 33.57 -45.36
CA GLN A 617 -5.30 33.17 -45.68
C GLN A 617 -6.12 32.77 -44.44
N GLU A 618 -5.53 31.97 -43.53
CA GLU A 618 -6.11 31.58 -42.23
C GLU A 618 -6.61 32.75 -41.36
N ILE A 619 -6.03 33.95 -41.54
CA ILE A 619 -6.38 35.17 -40.81
C ILE A 619 -7.41 35.98 -41.62
N ASN A 620 -7.29 36.02 -42.95
CA ASN A 620 -8.25 36.67 -43.84
C ASN A 620 -9.63 35.98 -43.88
N GLU A 621 -9.68 34.66 -43.70
CA GLU A 621 -10.93 33.88 -43.62
C GLU A 621 -11.74 34.12 -42.33
N LEU A 622 -11.16 34.85 -41.36
CA LEU A 622 -11.87 35.20 -40.14
C LEU A 622 -12.87 36.32 -40.44
N ALA A 623 -14.16 36.07 -40.16
CA ALA A 623 -15.23 37.07 -40.33
C ALA A 623 -14.91 38.46 -39.72
N ILE A 624 -14.16 38.51 -38.61
CA ILE A 624 -13.74 39.78 -37.96
C ILE A 624 -12.80 40.60 -38.85
N VAL A 625 -11.95 39.94 -39.64
CA VAL A 625 -11.00 40.54 -40.59
C VAL A 625 -11.70 40.84 -41.91
N GLU A 626 -12.56 39.92 -42.38
CA GLU A 626 -13.43 40.13 -43.55
C GLU A 626 -14.36 41.35 -43.37
N ASP A 627 -14.92 41.55 -42.16
CA ASP A 627 -15.74 42.72 -41.82
C ASP A 627 -14.95 44.03 -41.93
N GLU A 628 -13.66 44.06 -41.57
CA GLU A 628 -12.82 45.26 -41.76
C GLU A 628 -12.51 45.52 -43.23
N TRP A 629 -12.18 44.49 -44.01
CA TRP A 629 -12.03 44.62 -45.46
C TRP A 629 -13.31 45.15 -46.12
N ASN A 630 -14.47 44.60 -45.74
CA ASN A 630 -15.78 45.02 -46.22
C ASN A 630 -16.12 46.48 -45.83
N LYS A 631 -15.67 46.98 -44.68
CA LYS A 631 -15.78 48.41 -44.34
C LYS A 631 -14.95 49.27 -45.28
N GLY A 632 -13.73 48.86 -45.61
CA GLY A 632 -12.86 49.56 -46.57
C GLY A 632 -13.43 49.58 -47.99
N PHE A 633 -13.99 48.47 -48.45
CA PHE A 633 -14.67 48.45 -49.76
C PHE A 633 -15.93 49.32 -49.77
N ARG A 634 -16.69 49.38 -48.66
CA ARG A 634 -17.84 50.30 -48.54
C ARG A 634 -17.45 51.78 -48.50
N THR A 635 -16.34 52.16 -47.87
CA THR A 635 -15.87 53.55 -47.92
C THR A 635 -15.39 53.94 -49.31
N MET A 636 -14.81 53.00 -50.07
CA MET A 636 -14.46 53.18 -51.48
C MET A 636 -15.70 53.28 -52.39
N GLU A 637 -16.71 52.44 -52.19
CA GLU A 637 -18.01 52.50 -52.91
C GLU A 637 -18.73 53.83 -52.64
N GLN A 638 -18.82 54.25 -51.37
CA GLN A 638 -19.36 55.56 -50.99
C GLN A 638 -18.55 56.73 -51.58
N ALA A 639 -17.23 56.58 -51.74
CA ALA A 639 -16.42 57.59 -52.39
C ALA A 639 -16.69 57.69 -53.89
N LEU A 640 -16.95 56.57 -54.57
CA LEU A 640 -17.35 56.54 -55.98
C LEU A 640 -18.73 57.20 -56.18
N ASP A 641 -19.69 56.95 -55.28
CA ASP A 641 -21.04 57.54 -55.33
C ASP A 641 -21.04 59.07 -55.10
N LEU A 642 -20.11 59.58 -54.29
CA LEU A 642 -20.04 61.00 -53.93
C LEU A 642 -19.26 61.87 -54.93
N GLY A 643 -18.32 61.29 -55.69
CA GLY A 643 -17.51 61.99 -56.69
C GLY A 643 -16.80 63.22 -56.10
N ASP A 644 -16.93 64.38 -56.73
CA ASP A 644 -16.28 65.63 -56.28
C ASP A 644 -16.65 66.08 -54.84
N ARG A 645 -17.71 65.51 -54.23
CA ARG A 645 -18.15 65.83 -52.85
C ARG A 645 -17.50 64.97 -51.77
N VAL A 646 -16.74 63.95 -52.17
CA VAL A 646 -15.94 63.04 -51.31
C VAL A 646 -15.24 63.75 -50.16
N ALA A 647 -14.52 64.83 -50.44
CA ALA A 647 -13.70 65.54 -49.46
C ALA A 647 -14.51 66.31 -48.38
N ALA A 648 -15.83 66.49 -48.60
CA ALA A 648 -16.72 67.20 -47.68
C ALA A 648 -17.72 66.27 -46.96
N GLU A 649 -18.18 65.21 -47.62
CA GLU A 649 -19.30 64.37 -47.14
C GLU A 649 -18.86 62.99 -46.61
N LEU A 650 -17.63 62.52 -46.86
CA LEU A 650 -17.17 61.24 -46.30
C LEU A 650 -16.87 61.33 -44.79
N PRO A 651 -17.44 60.44 -43.96
CA PRO A 651 -17.11 60.36 -42.54
C PRO A 651 -15.68 59.85 -42.35
N ARG A 652 -14.91 60.54 -41.50
CA ARG A 652 -13.57 60.08 -41.11
C ARG A 652 -13.64 58.72 -40.41
N PRO A 653 -12.71 57.78 -40.70
CA PRO A 653 -12.54 56.58 -39.91
C PRO A 653 -12.42 56.93 -38.42
N SER A 654 -13.12 56.19 -37.57
CA SER A 654 -13.13 56.42 -36.13
C SER A 654 -11.80 56.02 -35.49
N ALA A 655 -10.83 56.93 -35.53
CA ALA A 655 -9.54 56.78 -34.87
C ALA A 655 -9.70 56.66 -33.34
N GLY A 656 -9.66 55.43 -32.82
CA GLY A 656 -9.47 55.17 -31.39
C GLY A 656 -10.73 55.14 -30.50
N ALA A 657 -11.91 54.87 -31.06
CA ALA A 657 -13.02 54.41 -30.21
C ALA A 657 -12.67 53.03 -29.62
N LYS A 658 -12.20 53.02 -28.36
CA LYS A 658 -12.38 51.82 -27.50
C LYS A 658 -13.85 51.42 -27.61
N PRO A 659 -14.19 50.12 -27.67
CA PRO A 659 -15.59 49.73 -27.60
C PRO A 659 -16.16 50.30 -26.30
N GLU A 660 -17.09 51.24 -26.43
CA GLU A 660 -17.77 51.82 -25.27
C GLU A 660 -18.52 50.69 -24.59
N LEU A 661 -18.02 50.27 -23.43
CA LEU A 661 -18.80 49.46 -22.50
C LEU A 661 -20.09 50.25 -22.22
N PRO A 662 -21.27 49.70 -22.54
CA PRO A 662 -22.51 50.45 -22.44
C PRO A 662 -22.66 50.99 -21.03
N THR A 663 -22.92 52.30 -20.91
CA THR A 663 -23.06 52.97 -19.63
C THR A 663 -24.09 52.22 -18.78
N GLN A 664 -23.86 52.08 -17.47
CA GLN A 664 -24.66 51.19 -16.62
C GLN A 664 -26.18 51.43 -16.70
N ALA A 665 -26.62 52.67 -16.98
CA ALA A 665 -28.03 53.01 -17.24
C ALA A 665 -28.62 52.38 -18.53
N GLU A 666 -27.83 52.26 -19.61
CA GLU A 666 -28.25 51.59 -20.84
C GLU A 666 -28.15 50.07 -20.73
N ALA A 667 -27.14 49.58 -20.01
CA ALA A 667 -27.04 48.17 -19.66
C ALA A 667 -28.23 47.72 -18.81
N GLU A 668 -28.66 48.52 -17.83
CA GLU A 668 -29.85 48.22 -17.02
C GLU A 668 -31.17 48.29 -17.79
N SER A 669 -31.35 49.26 -18.69
CA SER A 669 -32.59 49.36 -19.48
C SER A 669 -32.70 48.22 -20.50
N LYS A 670 -31.60 47.87 -21.20
CA LYS A 670 -31.55 46.68 -22.07
C LYS A 670 -31.64 45.38 -21.26
N ALA A 671 -31.05 45.29 -20.06
CA ALA A 671 -31.19 44.11 -19.20
C ALA A 671 -32.62 43.95 -18.64
N LYS A 672 -33.32 45.04 -18.30
CA LYS A 672 -34.74 44.99 -17.89
C LYS A 672 -35.65 44.57 -19.05
N ALA A 673 -35.42 45.09 -20.26
CA ALA A 673 -36.13 44.65 -21.47
C ALA A 673 -35.84 43.17 -21.82
N ALA A 674 -34.56 42.76 -21.76
CA ALA A 674 -34.14 41.39 -22.03
C ALA A 674 -34.58 40.40 -20.95
N ALA A 675 -34.66 40.80 -19.68
CA ALA A 675 -35.15 39.94 -18.60
C ALA A 675 -36.65 39.63 -18.73
N VAL A 676 -37.46 40.60 -19.19
CA VAL A 676 -38.89 40.39 -19.48
C VAL A 676 -39.08 39.45 -20.68
N ALA A 677 -38.19 39.48 -21.68
CA ALA A 677 -38.18 38.52 -22.78
C ALA A 677 -37.67 37.13 -22.36
N ALA A 678 -36.53 37.06 -21.64
CA ALA A 678 -35.89 35.82 -21.21
C ALA A 678 -36.69 35.06 -20.13
N ALA A 679 -37.61 35.73 -19.42
CA ALA A 679 -38.60 35.07 -18.56
C ALA A 679 -39.55 34.12 -19.32
N ARG A 680 -39.63 34.21 -20.66
CA ARG A 680 -40.44 33.31 -21.51
C ARG A 680 -39.65 32.24 -22.26
N SER A 681 -38.33 32.20 -22.17
CA SER A 681 -37.52 31.13 -22.79
C SER A 681 -36.22 30.89 -22.04
N ARG A 682 -36.20 29.81 -21.23
CA ARG A 682 -34.95 29.15 -20.82
C ARG A 682 -34.73 27.93 -21.70
N PRO A 683 -33.69 27.86 -22.54
CA PRO A 683 -33.27 26.59 -23.09
C PRO A 683 -32.71 25.74 -21.94
N LYS A 684 -33.34 24.58 -21.70
CA LYS A 684 -32.66 23.51 -20.96
C LYS A 684 -31.57 22.93 -21.85
N HIS A 685 -30.51 22.43 -21.21
CA HIS A 685 -29.42 21.70 -21.83
C HIS A 685 -29.99 20.63 -22.80
N GLN A 686 -29.61 20.69 -24.08
CA GLN A 686 -29.92 19.60 -25.01
C GLN A 686 -29.04 18.39 -24.64
N ILE A 687 -29.64 17.48 -23.89
CA ILE A 687 -29.38 16.06 -24.08
C ILE A 687 -30.38 15.64 -25.15
N VAL A 688 -29.91 14.95 -26.20
CA VAL A 688 -30.81 14.33 -27.17
C VAL A 688 -31.37 13.07 -26.50
N GLU A 689 -32.45 13.25 -25.74
CA GLU A 689 -33.29 12.13 -25.32
C GLU A 689 -34.09 11.69 -26.54
N GLU A 690 -33.85 10.47 -27.00
CA GLU A 690 -34.70 9.82 -28.01
C GLU A 690 -36.15 9.80 -27.48
N PRO A 691 -37.17 10.05 -28.33
CA PRO A 691 -38.55 10.10 -27.86
C PRO A 691 -38.92 8.74 -27.26
N SER A 692 -39.14 8.73 -25.94
CA SER A 692 -39.57 7.55 -25.20
C SER A 692 -40.80 6.94 -25.88
N PHE A 693 -40.84 5.61 -25.98
CA PHE A 693 -41.99 4.90 -26.59
C PHE A 693 -43.33 5.29 -25.94
N LYS A 694 -43.33 5.66 -24.66
CA LYS A 694 -44.51 6.23 -23.99
C LYS A 694 -45.03 7.49 -24.68
N ASP A 695 -44.13 8.39 -25.09
CA ASP A 695 -44.49 9.68 -25.66
C ASP A 695 -44.93 9.54 -27.13
N ILE A 696 -44.43 8.49 -27.83
CA ILE A 696 -44.94 8.05 -29.13
C ILE A 696 -46.38 7.50 -28.99
N VAL A 697 -46.65 6.66 -27.99
CA VAL A 697 -48.01 6.16 -27.72
C VAL A 697 -48.96 7.29 -27.29
N GLU A 698 -48.48 8.27 -26.51
CA GLU A 698 -49.27 9.42 -26.06
C GLU A 698 -49.61 10.37 -27.22
N THR A 699 -48.66 10.64 -28.13
CA THR A 699 -48.92 11.42 -29.36
C THR A 699 -49.86 10.69 -30.31
N TRP A 700 -49.68 9.39 -30.56
CA TRP A 700 -50.62 8.60 -31.36
C TRP A 700 -52.04 8.59 -30.78
N CYS A 701 -52.19 8.48 -29.45
CA CYS A 701 -53.50 8.59 -28.81
C CYS A 701 -54.16 9.96 -29.09
N VAL A 702 -53.40 11.06 -28.99
CA VAL A 702 -53.90 12.41 -29.29
C VAL A 702 -54.31 12.55 -30.76
N GLU A 703 -53.54 12.01 -31.70
CA GLU A 703 -53.87 12.01 -33.14
C GLU A 703 -55.17 11.25 -33.44
N GLN A 704 -55.41 10.12 -32.75
CA GLN A 704 -56.63 9.32 -32.89
C GLN A 704 -57.80 9.80 -31.99
N GLY A 705 -57.66 10.94 -31.30
CA GLY A 705 -58.70 11.48 -30.41
C GLY A 705 -58.94 10.67 -29.12
N LEU A 706 -58.02 9.78 -28.77
CA LEU A 706 -58.05 8.95 -27.57
C LEU A 706 -57.34 9.63 -26.40
N ILE A 707 -57.82 9.37 -25.19
CA ILE A 707 -57.25 9.88 -23.95
C ILE A 707 -56.38 8.79 -23.30
N PHE A 708 -55.09 9.10 -23.12
CA PHE A 708 -54.12 8.27 -22.41
C PHE A 708 -54.01 8.71 -20.94
N LEU A 709 -54.41 7.87 -19.99
CA LEU A 709 -54.66 8.27 -18.59
C LEU A 709 -53.94 7.35 -17.59
N PRO A 710 -52.97 7.84 -16.79
CA PRO A 710 -52.23 7.01 -15.84
C PRO A 710 -53.09 6.63 -14.63
N LEU A 711 -53.23 5.33 -14.35
CA LEU A 711 -54.08 4.83 -13.26
C LEU A 711 -53.41 4.86 -11.88
N ARG A 712 -52.09 5.12 -11.81
CA ARG A 712 -51.26 5.07 -10.58
C ARG A 712 -51.28 3.72 -9.84
N GLU A 713 -51.75 2.67 -10.52
CA GLU A 713 -51.67 1.27 -10.10
C GLU A 713 -50.49 0.62 -10.84
N ALA A 714 -49.83 -0.35 -10.18
CA ALA A 714 -48.78 -1.15 -10.79
C ALA A 714 -49.31 -2.54 -11.13
N ASN A 715 -48.89 -3.11 -12.27
CA ASN A 715 -49.24 -4.47 -12.64
C ASN A 715 -48.64 -5.47 -11.63
N PRO A 716 -49.45 -6.37 -11.02
CA PRO A 716 -49.01 -7.25 -9.95
C PRO A 716 -47.92 -8.25 -10.33
N GLN A 717 -47.69 -8.54 -11.62
CA GLN A 717 -46.68 -9.51 -12.05
C GLN A 717 -45.31 -8.90 -12.33
N ASN A 718 -45.22 -7.63 -12.74
CA ASN A 718 -43.97 -7.01 -13.20
C ASN A 718 -43.70 -5.61 -12.60
N GLY A 719 -44.62 -5.06 -11.79
CA GLY A 719 -44.46 -3.77 -11.12
C GLY A 719 -44.54 -2.54 -12.04
N LEU A 720 -44.83 -2.71 -13.33
CA LEU A 720 -44.89 -1.61 -14.30
C LEU A 720 -46.18 -0.79 -14.14
N PRO A 721 -46.14 0.54 -14.37
CA PRO A 721 -47.30 1.40 -14.21
C PRO A 721 -48.39 1.09 -15.25
N LEU A 722 -49.64 1.07 -14.78
CA LEU A 722 -50.83 0.87 -15.60
C LEU A 722 -51.38 2.21 -16.13
N PHE A 723 -51.73 2.20 -17.41
CA PHE A 723 -52.37 3.29 -18.12
C PHE A 723 -53.73 2.83 -18.66
N ARG A 724 -54.66 3.76 -18.85
CA ARG A 724 -55.95 3.53 -19.52
C ARG A 724 -56.00 4.32 -20.82
N ILE A 725 -56.38 3.66 -21.89
CA ILE A 725 -56.64 4.26 -23.21
C ILE A 725 -58.15 4.26 -23.42
N THR A 726 -58.75 5.43 -23.65
CA THR A 726 -60.22 5.57 -23.72
C THR A 726 -60.64 6.70 -24.65
N ALA A 727 -61.70 6.48 -25.44
CA ALA A 727 -62.35 7.54 -26.22
C ALA A 727 -63.32 8.41 -25.36
N SER A 728 -63.59 8.00 -24.11
CA SER A 728 -64.58 8.65 -23.26
C SER A 728 -63.99 9.83 -22.50
N ALA A 729 -64.47 11.05 -22.78
CA ALA A 729 -64.12 12.28 -22.07
C ALA A 729 -64.37 12.23 -20.55
N THR A 730 -65.11 11.23 -20.05
CA THR A 730 -65.35 11.02 -18.60
C THR A 730 -64.25 10.19 -17.91
N GLY A 731 -63.26 9.68 -18.65
CA GLY A 731 -62.18 8.81 -18.12
C GLY A 731 -62.63 7.40 -17.69
N LYS A 732 -63.89 7.05 -17.93
CA LYS A 732 -64.51 5.76 -17.59
C LYS A 732 -64.83 4.97 -18.87
N GLY A 733 -64.54 3.67 -18.84
CA GLY A 733 -64.54 2.81 -20.04
C GLY A 733 -63.18 2.87 -20.76
N GLY A 734 -63.01 2.01 -21.77
CA GLY A 734 -61.74 1.83 -22.48
C GLY A 734 -60.87 0.68 -21.93
N VAL A 735 -59.61 0.65 -22.35
CA VAL A 735 -58.67 -0.47 -22.19
C VAL A 735 -57.61 -0.13 -21.16
N VAL A 736 -57.18 -1.11 -20.35
CA VAL A 736 -56.02 -0.97 -19.45
C VAL A 736 -54.80 -1.61 -20.11
N ALA A 737 -53.66 -0.91 -20.10
CA ALA A 737 -52.42 -1.35 -20.71
C ALA A 737 -51.18 -0.98 -19.87
N TYR A 738 -50.07 -1.67 -20.08
CA TYR A 738 -48.74 -1.24 -19.64
C TYR A 738 -47.77 -1.22 -20.82
N LEU A 739 -46.68 -0.47 -20.65
CA LEU A 739 -45.58 -0.35 -21.60
C LEU A 739 -44.41 -1.19 -21.08
N GLN A 740 -43.83 -2.04 -21.92
CA GLN A 740 -42.67 -2.87 -21.59
C GLN A 740 -41.66 -2.80 -22.72
N GLY A 741 -40.67 -1.90 -22.57
CA GLY A 741 -39.86 -1.47 -23.71
C GLY A 741 -40.76 -0.84 -24.78
N ASP A 742 -40.50 -1.18 -26.05
CA ASP A 742 -41.22 -0.65 -27.21
C ASP A 742 -42.48 -1.46 -27.56
N MET A 743 -43.08 -2.13 -26.57
CA MET A 743 -44.31 -2.92 -26.73
C MET A 743 -45.40 -2.46 -25.76
N LEU A 744 -46.58 -2.18 -26.32
CA LEU A 744 -47.82 -1.97 -25.58
C LEU A 744 -48.48 -3.32 -25.29
N ARG A 745 -48.84 -3.59 -24.02
CA ARG A 745 -49.54 -4.80 -23.61
C ARG A 745 -50.87 -4.47 -22.95
N VAL A 746 -51.94 -5.05 -23.50
CA VAL A 746 -53.35 -4.76 -23.21
C VAL A 746 -53.96 -5.86 -22.34
N GLN A 747 -54.76 -5.47 -21.34
CA GLN A 747 -55.51 -6.39 -20.49
C GLN A 747 -56.73 -6.95 -21.25
N ASN A 748 -56.89 -8.27 -21.31
CA ASN A 748 -58.06 -8.86 -21.96
C ASN A 748 -59.35 -8.63 -21.13
N LYS A 749 -60.41 -8.11 -21.76
CA LYS A 749 -61.71 -7.83 -21.11
C LYS A 749 -62.35 -9.06 -20.44
N LYS A 750 -62.04 -10.29 -20.89
CA LYS A 750 -62.61 -11.55 -20.37
C LYS A 750 -61.75 -12.26 -19.32
N ALA A 751 -60.43 -12.03 -19.31
CA ALA A 751 -59.48 -12.69 -18.40
C ALA A 751 -58.45 -11.66 -17.90
N LYS A 752 -58.68 -11.11 -16.70
CA LYS A 752 -57.92 -9.96 -16.16
C LYS A 752 -56.43 -10.23 -15.93
N ASP A 753 -56.04 -11.49 -15.74
CA ASP A 753 -54.64 -11.87 -15.49
C ASP A 753 -53.84 -12.09 -16.79
N LEU A 754 -54.50 -12.03 -17.95
CA LEU A 754 -53.91 -12.31 -19.26
C LEU A 754 -53.71 -11.00 -20.05
N TRP A 755 -52.47 -10.76 -20.46
CA TRP A 755 -52.01 -9.53 -21.10
C TRP A 755 -51.48 -9.83 -22.50
N GLU A 756 -52.10 -9.25 -23.51
CA GLU A 756 -51.77 -9.51 -24.92
C GLU A 756 -50.94 -8.35 -25.50
N PRO A 757 -49.85 -8.61 -26.23
CA PRO A 757 -49.12 -7.57 -26.96
C PRO A 757 -49.99 -7.05 -28.11
N MET A 758 -50.08 -5.73 -28.25
CA MET A 758 -50.94 -5.08 -29.24
C MET A 758 -50.18 -3.94 -29.92
N THR A 759 -50.29 -3.89 -31.25
CA THR A 759 -49.74 -2.81 -32.09
C THR A 759 -50.68 -1.60 -32.11
N MET A 760 -50.16 -0.43 -32.49
CA MET A 760 -50.91 0.82 -32.61
C MET A 760 -51.71 0.86 -33.93
N GLU A 761 -52.71 -0.01 -34.01
CA GLU A 761 -53.60 -0.23 -35.17
C GLU A 761 -55.08 -0.04 -34.76
N ASP A 762 -55.98 0.03 -35.74
CA ASP A 762 -57.42 0.30 -35.57
C ASP A 762 -58.11 -0.56 -34.49
N ARG A 763 -57.65 -1.81 -34.30
CA ARG A 763 -58.15 -2.72 -33.24
C ARG A 763 -58.00 -2.15 -31.82
N LEU A 764 -56.96 -1.38 -31.56
CA LEU A 764 -56.75 -0.72 -30.27
C LEU A 764 -57.78 0.42 -30.07
N ILE A 765 -58.15 1.09 -31.16
CA ILE A 765 -59.17 2.15 -31.19
C ILE A 765 -60.55 1.54 -30.91
N GLU A 766 -60.95 0.47 -31.61
CA GLU A 766 -62.22 -0.23 -31.39
C GLU A 766 -62.39 -0.65 -29.92
N LEU A 767 -61.34 -1.24 -29.33
CA LEU A 767 -61.37 -1.68 -27.94
C LEU A 767 -61.45 -0.50 -26.95
N ALA A 768 -60.82 0.64 -27.26
CA ALA A 768 -60.81 1.87 -26.46
C ALA A 768 -62.11 2.69 -26.57
N GLU A 769 -62.81 2.61 -27.70
CA GLU A 769 -64.21 3.06 -27.87
C GLU A 769 -65.20 2.13 -27.15
N GLY A 770 -64.80 0.89 -26.86
CA GLY A 770 -65.61 -0.08 -26.13
C GLY A 770 -66.44 -1.01 -27.02
N ARG A 771 -66.13 -1.08 -28.31
CA ARG A 771 -66.65 -2.11 -29.22
C ARG A 771 -65.98 -3.48 -28.96
#